data_AF-A0A519I8Q3-F1
#
_entry.id   AF-A0A519I8Q3-F1
#
_cell.length_a   1.000
_cell.length_b   1.000
_cell.length_c   1.000
_cell.angle_alpha   90.00
_cell.angle_beta   90.00
_cell.angle_gamma   90.00
#
_symmetry.space_group_name_H-M   'P 1'
#
loop_
_entity.id
_entity.type
_entity.pdbx_description
1 polymer ?
#
loop_
_entity_poly.entity_id
_entity_poly.type
_entity_poly.pdbx_seq_one_letter_code
_entity_poly.pdbx_strand_id
1 'polypeptide(L)'
;MTNFDHSTRRAPCSLLKLSVAGLLLALANAGALACTTAASVCARDTGASFGLVRGGQPAAVIVEASSDPALQHAGRGFASDLERVSGRPAALRQGVPGSPREVVVIGELGRSPLVDGLIKSGKLKAVDLKGRWEAFRQAVVDKPFPGVDRALVIVGADRRGAVFGAYDLSARIGVSPWQWWADVPVEKRRDVFITAGTRDDQPQVKYRGIFINDEAPALSTWAEKKFGGANSKMYAHVFELLLRLKANYLWPAMWPPRAFYADDPRNGALADEMGIVMGASHHEPMTRAHDEWQRAKGGAWDYSKNAPELREFWRGGIQRMMGRPDGSAFDTLVTMGMRGDGDEPMSEETATTLLETIVKDQRQIIADVTKRPAEKTPQMWALYKEVQDYYDKGMKVPDDVLLLFADDNWGQIRRLPEAGVKRAGGYGVYYHFDYVGGPRNYKWLNTNQIEKTWQQMNLAYEHGADALWIVNVGDIKPVEFPIHFFLDMAWAPKAMTPDALKAYPKDWAAATFGAAHAAEIGELVTRYGQYAARRKPELVDASSFRLGIVGDASLDGGDFGDRIAEWDALEARVAQIKAQLRPDQLDAYFQLVEHPVIALANLYRLYYAVAWNRTLAAKNDSRANVFADLAEAAFKRDQAISDQYHAIANGKWAGMMLQTHIGYTTWQQPDKNVMPAVKRVPGTADAAAVLAQLKPFRHMGPYEPRVVEATQFVRASSAKGLAWTAIPNLGHGSGAVVALPQGRPATTVADDVRLEYEVETTAANRWTPQLHMVPTIDVRKAGGIRIAVAVGDQQPQTLTLNLIPTPGAADTQEQKDWARAVISNGFVLNAPTVQLPAGKHVIRVWRLDDNAVLQKLVLQSGIQASAPQASGAAVTGKYRNLLRELRPDITEANITAKLGAYWKSLFEGGPEQRIVYPASATPDGPASYVLDVGNDDVRSEGMSYGMMLAVQMDRKAEFDALWNWTWTHMRYRSGPRQSYFRWQCKPEGCAGFGKDAVPASDGEEYFATALLMAASRWGNGQGVYDYNAQAQEILTAMLHKETMNGGVKDGARSMFSPEHGQVVFVPVGDAADFSDPSYHLPAFYEIWARRAAKPEDRKRWSEIASISRAYFSKATHPRTGLTPDYAHFDGRPKVLEGHEDFRYDAFRTAVNWSVDQAWWGKNPSAIGLSHKLLNFFAAQKQPYAHLYTLDGKPLNDEPSKGLVSSNAVAALMVDEAQAAPFVNAFWALDAPTGKWRYYDGLLQFMNLLHVTGRFKAW
;
A
#
# COMPACT_ATOMS: atom_id res chain seq x y z
N MET A 1 35.07 -35.47 48.98
CA MET A 1 35.35 -34.08 48.59
C MET A 1 34.41 -33.75 47.42
N THR A 2 33.10 -33.54 47.66
CA THR A 2 32.42 -32.33 48.21
C THR A 2 32.30 -31.20 47.19
N ASN A 3 31.13 -30.65 46.83
CA ASN A 3 29.68 -30.96 47.01
C ASN A 3 28.93 -29.95 46.10
N PHE A 4 27.73 -30.10 45.52
CA PHE A 4 26.65 -31.10 45.38
C PHE A 4 25.94 -30.76 44.03
N ASP A 5 25.10 -31.55 43.35
CA ASP A 5 24.86 -33.00 43.23
C ASP A 5 23.94 -33.21 41.99
N HIS A 6 23.90 -34.41 41.40
CA HIS A 6 22.93 -34.76 40.35
C HIS A 6 21.75 -35.55 40.95
N SER A 7 20.50 -35.23 40.61
CA SER A 7 19.54 -36.26 40.13
C SER A 7 18.13 -35.75 39.78
N THR A 8 17.50 -36.58 38.96
CA THR A 8 16.11 -36.63 38.50
C THR A 8 15.03 -36.56 39.60
N ARG A 9 13.82 -36.15 39.19
CA ARG A 9 12.55 -36.78 39.63
C ARG A 9 11.41 -36.55 38.62
N ARG A 10 10.44 -37.48 38.60
CA ARG A 10 9.20 -37.43 37.79
C ARG A 10 7.98 -37.32 38.73
N ALA A 11 6.89 -36.76 38.18
CA ALA A 11 5.49 -36.91 38.62
C ALA A 11 5.10 -36.29 40.00
N PRO A 12 3.79 -36.13 40.31
CA PRO A 12 2.58 -36.37 39.49
C PRO A 12 1.67 -35.13 39.30
N CYS A 13 0.59 -35.30 38.53
CA CYS A 13 -0.45 -34.29 38.30
C CYS A 13 -1.63 -34.46 39.27
N SER A 14 -1.97 -33.44 40.07
CA SER A 14 -3.21 -33.42 40.89
C SER A 14 -3.58 -32.04 41.46
N LEU A 15 -3.82 -31.01 40.63
CA LEU A 15 -4.25 -29.68 41.12
C LEU A 15 -5.21 -28.92 40.19
N LEU A 16 -6.07 -29.63 39.45
CA LEU A 16 -6.94 -29.05 38.40
C LEU A 16 -8.44 -29.06 38.76
N LYS A 17 -8.82 -28.67 40.00
CA LYS A 17 -10.24 -28.59 40.42
C LYS A 17 -10.69 -27.32 41.18
N LEU A 18 -9.79 -26.43 41.63
CA LEU A 18 -10.21 -25.18 42.29
C LEU A 18 -10.49 -24.02 41.30
N SER A 19 -9.82 -23.98 40.14
CA SER A 19 -9.85 -22.83 39.23
C SER A 19 -11.20 -22.56 38.56
N VAL A 20 -12.09 -23.56 38.50
CA VAL A 20 -13.42 -23.44 37.87
C VAL A 20 -14.41 -22.67 38.76
N ALA A 21 -14.30 -22.81 40.08
CA ALA A 21 -15.20 -22.13 41.03
C ALA A 21 -14.98 -20.61 41.04
N GLY A 22 -13.73 -20.15 40.94
CA GLY A 22 -13.41 -18.71 40.91
C GLY A 22 -13.98 -18.00 39.68
N LEU A 23 -13.98 -18.65 38.52
CA LEU A 23 -14.49 -18.07 37.27
C LEU A 23 -16.02 -17.88 37.31
N LEU A 24 -16.74 -18.82 37.93
CA LEU A 24 -18.19 -18.72 38.12
C LEU A 24 -18.59 -17.60 39.09
N LEU A 25 -17.82 -17.35 40.16
CA LEU A 25 -18.07 -16.21 41.05
C LEU A 25 -17.79 -14.86 40.36
N ALA A 26 -16.77 -14.78 39.50
CA ALA A 26 -16.47 -13.55 38.75
C ALA A 26 -17.61 -13.16 37.80
N LEU A 27 -18.17 -14.13 37.06
CA LEU A 27 -19.31 -13.92 36.17
C LEU A 27 -20.59 -13.54 36.93
N ALA A 28 -20.83 -14.12 38.11
CA ALA A 28 -21.97 -13.76 38.96
C ALA A 28 -21.93 -12.30 39.44
N ASN A 29 -20.75 -11.76 39.75
CA ASN A 29 -20.61 -10.41 40.29
C ASN A 29 -20.91 -9.30 39.27
N ALA A 30 -20.65 -9.51 37.98
CA ALA A 30 -21.03 -8.54 36.94
C ALA A 30 -22.56 -8.36 36.84
N GLY A 31 -23.31 -9.47 36.88
CA GLY A 31 -24.78 -9.46 36.92
C GLY A 31 -25.35 -8.92 38.25
N ALA A 32 -24.59 -9.01 39.34
CA ALA A 32 -24.98 -8.41 40.62
C ALA A 32 -24.88 -6.87 40.61
N LEU A 33 -23.81 -6.32 40.02
CA LEU A 33 -23.56 -4.88 39.95
C LEU A 33 -24.56 -4.12 39.07
N ALA A 34 -25.00 -4.73 37.96
CA ALA A 34 -25.95 -4.12 37.01
C ALA A 34 -27.27 -3.67 37.66
N CYS A 35 -27.64 -4.26 38.80
CA CYS A 35 -28.84 -3.91 39.57
C CYS A 35 -28.59 -3.03 40.81
N THR A 36 -27.43 -2.35 40.86
CA THR A 36 -27.11 -1.37 41.93
C THR A 36 -26.91 0.06 41.43
N THR A 37 -26.64 0.26 40.14
CA THR A 37 -26.59 1.59 39.49
C THR A 37 -27.99 2.11 39.21
N ALA A 38 -28.16 3.43 39.09
CA ALA A 38 -29.46 4.07 38.83
C ALA A 38 -29.94 3.90 37.38
N ALA A 39 -31.27 3.89 37.15
CA ALA A 39 -31.91 3.80 35.82
C ALA A 39 -31.31 2.70 34.90
N SER A 40 -30.93 1.57 35.49
CA SER A 40 -30.17 0.47 34.89
C SER A 40 -31.04 -0.77 34.67
N VAL A 41 -30.74 -1.56 33.65
CA VAL A 41 -31.56 -2.69 33.20
C VAL A 41 -31.29 -3.95 34.01
N CYS A 42 -32.37 -4.58 34.50
CA CYS A 42 -32.36 -5.72 35.40
C CYS A 42 -33.29 -6.85 34.96
N ALA A 43 -32.86 -8.10 35.18
CA ALA A 43 -33.70 -9.29 35.00
C ALA A 43 -34.55 -9.65 36.24
N ARG A 44 -34.42 -8.89 37.34
CA ARG A 44 -35.17 -9.08 38.60
C ARG A 44 -35.64 -7.76 39.19
N ASP A 45 -36.80 -7.77 39.84
CA ASP A 45 -37.31 -6.61 40.58
C ASP A 45 -36.50 -6.47 41.88
N THR A 46 -36.06 -5.25 42.18
CA THR A 46 -35.37 -4.90 43.46
C THR A 46 -36.34 -4.36 44.51
N GLY A 47 -37.65 -4.43 44.26
CA GLY A 47 -38.72 -3.77 45.03
C GLY A 47 -38.91 -2.32 44.60
N ALA A 48 -37.81 -1.58 44.46
CA ALA A 48 -37.79 -0.19 43.98
C ALA A 48 -37.73 -0.06 42.45
N SER A 49 -37.58 -1.16 41.69
CA SER A 49 -37.38 -1.09 40.24
C SER A 49 -38.69 -1.01 39.45
N PHE A 50 -38.74 -0.10 38.48
CA PHE A 50 -39.83 0.04 37.50
C PHE A 50 -39.92 -1.20 36.59
N GLY A 51 -41.10 -1.83 36.50
CA GLY A 51 -41.36 -2.93 35.56
C GLY A 51 -41.59 -2.43 34.13
N LEU A 52 -40.55 -2.48 33.30
CA LEU A 52 -40.63 -2.16 31.87
C LEU A 52 -41.24 -3.30 31.04
N VAL A 53 -40.95 -4.55 31.44
CA VAL A 53 -41.70 -5.75 31.08
C VAL A 53 -41.87 -6.57 32.36
N ARG A 54 -43.10 -7.01 32.67
CA ARG A 54 -43.40 -7.79 33.89
C ARG A 54 -44.30 -8.97 33.52
N GLY A 55 -43.85 -10.20 33.75
CA GLY A 55 -44.57 -11.44 33.43
C GLY A 55 -44.88 -11.64 31.94
N GLY A 56 -44.14 -10.99 31.04
CA GLY A 56 -44.35 -10.93 29.60
C GLY A 56 -45.26 -9.79 29.12
N GLN A 57 -45.73 -8.91 30.01
CA GLN A 57 -46.49 -7.70 29.64
C GLN A 57 -45.56 -6.48 29.64
N PRO A 58 -45.38 -5.77 28.51
CA PRO A 58 -44.64 -4.50 28.48
C PRO A 58 -45.46 -3.36 29.09
N ALA A 59 -44.76 -2.36 29.64
CA ALA A 59 -45.36 -1.11 30.09
C ALA A 59 -45.96 -0.29 28.91
N ALA A 60 -46.98 0.52 29.18
CA ALA A 60 -47.53 1.43 28.18
C ALA A 60 -46.57 2.60 27.92
N VAL A 61 -46.38 2.99 26.65
CA VAL A 61 -45.53 4.10 26.23
C VAL A 61 -46.40 5.32 25.97
N ILE A 62 -46.05 6.47 26.55
CA ILE A 62 -46.81 7.71 26.44
C ILE A 62 -45.97 8.76 25.70
N VAL A 63 -46.51 9.28 24.59
CA VAL A 63 -45.96 10.43 23.85
C VAL A 63 -47.12 11.36 23.51
N GLU A 64 -47.10 12.57 24.07
CA GLU A 64 -48.23 13.51 23.99
C GLU A 64 -48.53 13.90 22.53
N ALA A 65 -49.80 14.09 22.18
CA ALA A 65 -50.22 14.40 20.80
C ALA A 65 -49.62 15.71 20.26
N SER A 66 -49.20 16.62 21.14
CA SER A 66 -48.51 17.88 20.85
C SER A 66 -46.98 17.79 20.81
N SER A 67 -46.41 16.61 21.06
CA SER A 67 -44.96 16.39 20.95
C SER A 67 -44.48 16.49 19.51
N ASP A 68 -43.22 16.90 19.33
CA ASP A 68 -42.53 16.94 18.05
C ASP A 68 -42.60 15.57 17.31
N PRO A 69 -42.73 15.55 15.97
CA PRO A 69 -42.82 14.30 15.19
C PRO A 69 -41.70 13.28 15.48
N ALA A 70 -40.49 13.71 15.83
CA ALA A 70 -39.38 12.80 16.10
C ALA A 70 -39.66 11.91 17.33
N LEU A 71 -40.32 12.47 18.36
CA LEU A 71 -40.77 11.72 19.54
C LEU A 71 -41.91 10.75 19.18
N GLN A 72 -42.77 11.12 18.22
CA GLN A 72 -43.81 10.21 17.71
C GLN A 72 -43.21 9.04 16.91
N HIS A 73 -42.14 9.26 16.15
CA HIS A 73 -41.38 8.20 15.49
C HIS A 73 -40.63 7.30 16.50
N ALA A 74 -39.89 7.89 17.43
CA ALA A 74 -39.16 7.14 18.46
C ALA A 74 -40.09 6.39 19.44
N GLY A 75 -41.24 6.95 19.78
CA GLY A 75 -42.25 6.27 20.61
C GLY A 75 -42.85 5.03 19.93
N ARG A 76 -43.07 5.09 18.61
CA ARG A 76 -43.44 3.91 17.81
C ARG A 76 -42.32 2.88 17.75
N GLY A 77 -41.09 3.31 17.50
CA GLY A 77 -39.90 2.45 17.50
C GLY A 77 -39.73 1.72 18.85
N PHE A 78 -39.70 2.47 19.94
CA PHE A 78 -39.55 1.95 21.31
C PHE A 78 -40.69 0.99 21.72
N ALA A 79 -41.94 1.29 21.36
CA ALA A 79 -43.05 0.36 21.59
C ALA A 79 -42.89 -0.96 20.80
N SER A 80 -42.37 -0.90 19.57
CA SER A 80 -42.09 -2.08 18.73
C SER A 80 -40.83 -2.84 19.22
N ASP A 81 -39.89 -2.17 19.87
CA ASP A 81 -38.73 -2.78 20.52
C ASP A 81 -39.16 -3.55 21.79
N LEU A 82 -40.05 -2.97 22.60
CA LEU A 82 -40.68 -3.66 23.73
C LEU A 82 -41.49 -4.89 23.28
N GLU A 83 -42.11 -4.85 22.10
CA GLU A 83 -42.79 -6.00 21.51
C GLU A 83 -41.81 -7.12 21.09
N ARG A 84 -40.67 -6.77 20.49
CA ARG A 84 -39.61 -7.74 20.16
C ARG A 84 -39.08 -8.45 21.40
N VAL A 85 -38.81 -7.69 22.47
CA VAL A 85 -38.27 -8.21 23.74
C VAL A 85 -39.32 -9.02 24.52
N SER A 86 -40.54 -8.50 24.72
CA SER A 86 -41.56 -9.19 25.53
C SER A 86 -42.31 -10.30 24.79
N GLY A 87 -42.36 -10.23 23.45
CA GLY A 87 -43.22 -11.07 22.62
C GLY A 87 -44.70 -10.66 22.63
N ARG A 88 -45.04 -9.45 23.10
CA ARG A 88 -46.41 -8.89 23.12
C ARG A 88 -46.42 -7.40 22.79
N PRO A 89 -47.45 -6.87 22.11
CA PRO A 89 -47.49 -5.47 21.71
C PRO A 89 -47.52 -4.51 22.90
N ALA A 90 -46.64 -3.52 22.92
CA ALA A 90 -46.67 -2.42 23.87
C ALA A 90 -47.67 -1.34 23.45
N ALA A 91 -48.50 -0.88 24.39
CA ALA A 91 -49.53 0.11 24.09
C ALA A 91 -48.95 1.53 24.03
N LEU A 92 -48.81 2.07 22.82
CA LEU A 92 -48.52 3.50 22.60
C LEU A 92 -49.79 4.34 22.86
N ARG A 93 -49.67 5.42 23.64
CA ARG A 93 -50.77 6.29 24.08
C ARG A 93 -50.37 7.77 24.00
N GLN A 94 -51.36 8.65 23.82
CA GLN A 94 -51.17 10.10 23.79
C GLN A 94 -51.38 10.81 25.15
N GLY A 95 -51.65 10.05 26.21
CA GLY A 95 -51.85 10.57 27.57
C GLY A 95 -51.92 9.43 28.59
N VAL A 96 -51.92 9.79 29.88
CA VAL A 96 -51.91 8.85 31.00
C VAL A 96 -53.28 8.15 31.15
N PRO A 97 -53.37 6.80 31.03
CA PRO A 97 -54.61 6.07 31.27
C PRO A 97 -54.97 6.04 32.76
N GLY A 98 -56.25 5.87 33.12
CA GLY A 98 -56.73 5.98 34.51
C GLY A 98 -56.47 4.80 35.46
N SER A 99 -55.62 3.82 35.12
CA SER A 99 -55.38 2.61 35.95
C SER A 99 -54.05 1.82 35.78
N PRO A 100 -53.03 2.19 34.98
CA PRO A 100 -51.82 1.38 34.83
C PRO A 100 -50.87 1.60 36.01
N ARG A 101 -50.35 0.51 36.60
CA ARG A 101 -49.34 0.61 37.67
C ARG A 101 -48.05 1.28 37.19
N GLU A 102 -47.56 0.89 36.01
CA GLU A 102 -46.24 1.28 35.50
C GLU A 102 -46.35 1.74 34.04
N VAL A 103 -45.83 2.94 33.72
CA VAL A 103 -45.85 3.57 32.36
C VAL A 103 -44.51 4.22 31.99
N VAL A 104 -44.20 4.30 30.71
CA VAL A 104 -43.07 5.09 30.18
C VAL A 104 -43.61 6.40 29.62
N VAL A 105 -42.94 7.52 29.89
CA VAL A 105 -43.27 8.85 29.33
C VAL A 105 -42.05 9.37 28.58
N ILE A 106 -42.22 9.75 27.31
CA ILE A 106 -41.15 10.36 26.50
C ILE A 106 -41.58 11.80 26.15
N GLY A 107 -40.72 12.78 26.42
CA GLY A 107 -41.05 14.20 26.24
C GLY A 107 -39.85 15.12 26.05
N GLU A 108 -40.09 16.30 25.48
CA GLU A 108 -39.12 17.40 25.35
C GLU A 108 -39.35 18.44 26.47
N LEU A 109 -38.29 18.87 27.13
CA LEU A 109 -38.33 19.86 28.21
C LEU A 109 -38.93 21.19 27.74
N GLY A 110 -39.98 21.66 28.41
CA GLY A 110 -40.69 22.89 28.02
C GLY A 110 -41.66 22.75 26.84
N ARG A 111 -41.86 21.53 26.30
CA ARG A 111 -42.90 21.20 25.31
C ARG A 111 -43.81 20.04 25.72
N SER A 112 -43.61 19.47 26.90
CA SER A 112 -44.32 18.28 27.38
C SER A 112 -45.04 18.61 28.68
N PRO A 113 -46.33 18.98 28.64
CA PRO A 113 -47.14 19.26 29.83
C PRO A 113 -47.07 18.17 30.92
N LEU A 114 -46.93 16.89 30.56
CA LEU A 114 -46.69 15.81 31.53
C LEU A 114 -45.34 15.94 32.24
N VAL A 115 -44.24 16.12 31.50
CA VAL A 115 -42.89 16.27 32.05
C VAL A 115 -42.76 17.58 32.85
N ASP A 116 -43.20 18.70 32.28
CA ASP A 116 -43.16 20.01 32.92
C ASP A 116 -44.05 20.06 34.17
N GLY A 117 -45.15 19.30 34.21
CA GLY A 117 -45.97 19.09 35.40
C GLY A 117 -45.25 18.32 36.52
N LEU A 118 -44.45 17.28 36.18
CA LEU A 118 -43.61 16.57 37.14
C LEU A 118 -42.46 17.45 37.67
N ILE A 119 -41.92 18.35 36.84
CA ILE A 119 -40.92 19.34 37.24
C ILE A 119 -41.53 20.38 38.18
N LYS A 120 -42.67 20.97 37.81
CA LYS A 120 -43.38 21.99 38.60
C LYS A 120 -43.87 21.46 39.95
N SER A 121 -44.17 20.17 40.06
CA SER A 121 -44.53 19.50 41.32
C SER A 121 -43.33 18.95 42.11
N GLY A 122 -42.10 19.20 41.66
CA GLY A 122 -40.87 18.79 42.34
C GLY A 122 -40.54 17.29 42.27
N LYS A 123 -41.36 16.49 41.58
CA LYS A 123 -41.18 15.03 41.43
C LYS A 123 -40.06 14.66 40.46
N LEU A 124 -39.78 15.54 39.50
CA LEU A 124 -38.68 15.40 38.55
C LEU A 124 -37.77 16.62 38.62
N LYS A 125 -36.46 16.41 38.65
CA LYS A 125 -35.47 17.46 38.41
C LYS A 125 -34.96 17.28 36.98
N ALA A 126 -35.11 18.29 36.13
CA ALA A 126 -34.64 18.28 34.74
C ALA A 126 -34.36 19.67 34.14
N VAL A 127 -34.55 20.76 34.88
CA VAL A 127 -34.35 22.14 34.37
C VAL A 127 -32.89 22.43 33.97
N ASP A 128 -31.95 21.66 34.53
CA ASP A 128 -30.52 21.68 34.25
C ASP A 128 -30.14 21.02 32.90
N LEU A 129 -31.10 20.44 32.18
CA LEU A 129 -30.94 20.05 30.77
C LEU A 129 -31.08 21.24 29.81
N LYS A 130 -31.72 22.34 30.23
CA LYS A 130 -32.12 23.43 29.32
C LYS A 130 -30.92 24.05 28.58
N GLY A 131 -30.93 23.93 27.25
CA GLY A 131 -29.89 24.48 26.37
C GLY A 131 -28.65 23.59 26.18
N ARG A 132 -28.62 22.39 26.76
CA ARG A 132 -27.59 21.38 26.45
C ARG A 132 -28.00 20.63 25.18
N TRP A 133 -27.20 20.72 24.13
CA TRP A 133 -27.47 20.08 22.83
C TRP A 133 -27.60 18.56 22.98
N GLU A 134 -28.75 18.01 22.56
CA GLU A 134 -29.05 16.58 22.45
C GLU A 134 -28.89 15.77 23.75
N ALA A 135 -28.87 16.46 24.90
CA ALA A 135 -28.80 15.84 26.21
C ALA A 135 -30.13 15.21 26.62
N PHE A 136 -30.09 14.17 27.45
CA PHE A 136 -31.30 13.55 28.02
C PHE A 136 -31.12 13.11 29.47
N ARG A 137 -32.25 12.93 30.16
CA ARG A 137 -32.35 12.28 31.47
C ARG A 137 -33.42 11.18 31.44
N GLN A 138 -33.05 10.00 31.90
CA GLN A 138 -33.94 8.89 32.20
C GLN A 138 -34.13 8.85 33.72
N ALA A 139 -35.38 8.86 34.19
CA ALA A 139 -35.71 8.95 35.62
C ALA A 139 -36.85 8.00 35.98
N VAL A 140 -36.65 7.13 36.97
CA VAL A 140 -37.77 6.42 37.61
C VAL A 140 -38.38 7.35 38.67
N VAL A 141 -39.66 7.67 38.51
CA VAL A 141 -40.42 8.59 39.35
C VAL A 141 -41.57 7.84 40.03
N ASP A 142 -41.56 7.80 41.37
CA ASP A 142 -42.65 7.24 42.18
C ASP A 142 -43.88 8.16 42.22
N LYS A 143 -45.07 7.55 42.22
CA LYS A 143 -46.39 8.21 42.25
C LYS A 143 -46.46 9.47 41.35
N PRO A 144 -46.10 9.38 40.06
CA PRO A 144 -45.95 10.54 39.18
C PRO A 144 -47.30 11.23 38.94
N PHE A 145 -48.33 10.44 38.63
CA PHE A 145 -49.69 10.88 38.32
C PHE A 145 -50.70 10.12 39.21
N PRO A 146 -51.92 10.64 39.42
CA PRO A 146 -52.98 9.90 40.09
C PRO A 146 -53.23 8.54 39.43
N GLY A 147 -53.35 7.46 40.22
CA GLY A 147 -53.59 6.11 39.72
C GLY A 147 -52.37 5.36 39.14
N VAL A 148 -51.20 6.00 39.07
CA VAL A 148 -49.94 5.39 38.59
C VAL A 148 -48.99 5.15 39.77
N ASP A 149 -48.43 3.94 39.88
CA ASP A 149 -47.46 3.61 40.93
C ASP A 149 -46.08 4.19 40.63
N ARG A 150 -45.58 3.97 39.41
CA ARG A 150 -44.28 4.48 38.92
C ARG A 150 -44.34 4.87 37.45
N ALA A 151 -43.51 5.84 37.04
CA ALA A 151 -43.20 6.07 35.63
C ALA A 151 -41.70 6.08 35.39
N LEU A 152 -41.29 5.56 34.23
CA LEU A 152 -39.98 5.84 33.65
C LEU A 152 -40.12 7.05 32.73
N VAL A 153 -39.59 8.18 33.14
CA VAL A 153 -39.62 9.43 32.37
C VAL A 153 -38.32 9.57 31.60
N ILE A 154 -38.43 9.73 30.28
CA ILE A 154 -37.34 9.99 29.36
C ILE A 154 -37.53 11.42 28.84
N VAL A 155 -36.75 12.36 29.37
CA VAL A 155 -36.82 13.78 29.00
C VAL A 155 -35.59 14.19 28.20
N GLY A 156 -35.83 14.73 27.01
CA GLY A 156 -34.81 15.40 26.20
C GLY A 156 -34.67 16.89 26.55
N ALA A 157 -33.46 17.41 26.45
CA ALA A 157 -33.18 18.85 26.40
C ALA A 157 -33.75 19.51 25.13
N ASP A 158 -33.84 18.72 24.06
CA ASP A 158 -34.45 19.02 22.77
C ASP A 158 -35.07 17.72 22.18
N ARG A 159 -35.68 17.85 20.99
CA ARG A 159 -36.32 16.75 20.25
C ARG A 159 -35.43 15.52 20.06
N ARG A 160 -34.14 15.70 19.74
CA ARG A 160 -33.20 14.59 19.47
C ARG A 160 -32.70 13.96 20.76
N GLY A 161 -32.48 14.74 21.81
CA GLY A 161 -32.19 14.21 23.14
C GLY A 161 -33.25 13.19 23.60
N ALA A 162 -34.54 13.49 23.41
CA ALA A 162 -35.62 12.57 23.78
C ALA A 162 -35.60 11.27 22.94
N VAL A 163 -35.28 11.36 21.64
CA VAL A 163 -35.11 10.21 20.75
C VAL A 163 -33.93 9.33 21.19
N PHE A 164 -32.76 9.92 21.44
CA PHE A 164 -31.58 9.18 21.91
C PHE A 164 -31.80 8.56 23.29
N GLY A 165 -32.52 9.24 24.18
CA GLY A 165 -32.90 8.70 25.49
C GLY A 165 -33.82 7.48 25.39
N ALA A 166 -34.61 7.35 24.32
CA ALA A 166 -35.43 6.17 24.06
C ALA A 166 -34.61 5.03 23.43
N TYR A 167 -33.80 5.29 22.41
CA TYR A 167 -33.02 4.24 21.74
C TYR A 167 -31.79 3.76 22.54
N ASP A 168 -31.21 4.57 23.42
CA ASP A 168 -30.26 4.11 24.45
C ASP A 168 -30.88 3.04 25.34
N LEU A 169 -32.17 3.19 25.68
CA LEU A 169 -32.89 2.18 26.45
C LEU A 169 -33.20 0.94 25.60
N SER A 170 -33.60 1.10 24.33
CA SER A 170 -33.74 -0.03 23.37
C SER A 170 -32.47 -0.88 23.30
N ALA A 171 -31.31 -0.25 23.15
CA ALA A 171 -30.02 -0.94 23.11
C ALA A 171 -29.76 -1.70 24.41
N ARG A 172 -29.93 -1.06 25.58
CA ARG A 172 -29.69 -1.68 26.89
C ARG A 172 -30.69 -2.79 27.27
N ILE A 173 -31.90 -2.82 26.70
CA ILE A 173 -32.83 -3.95 26.88
C ILE A 173 -32.55 -5.12 25.92
N GLY A 174 -31.65 -4.97 24.95
CA GLY A 174 -31.20 -6.03 24.03
C GLY A 174 -31.63 -5.86 22.57
N VAL A 175 -32.09 -4.68 22.15
CA VAL A 175 -32.40 -4.39 20.74
C VAL A 175 -31.24 -3.64 20.08
N SER A 176 -30.38 -4.39 19.39
CA SER A 176 -29.25 -3.84 18.64
C SER A 176 -29.70 -2.82 17.59
N PRO A 177 -28.96 -1.71 17.37
CA PRO A 177 -29.16 -0.82 16.22
C PRO A 177 -29.22 -1.57 14.88
N TRP A 178 -28.49 -2.68 14.79
CA TRP A 178 -28.36 -3.53 13.61
C TRP A 178 -29.45 -4.61 13.49
N GLN A 179 -30.51 -4.60 14.32
CA GLN A 179 -31.60 -5.59 14.27
C GLN A 179 -32.25 -5.72 12.87
N TRP A 180 -32.33 -4.61 12.13
CA TRP A 180 -32.77 -4.64 10.73
C TRP A 180 -31.61 -4.60 9.74
N TRP A 181 -30.53 -3.86 10.00
CA TRP A 181 -29.45 -3.67 9.03
C TRP A 181 -28.42 -4.80 8.94
N ALA A 182 -28.37 -5.69 9.94
CA ALA A 182 -27.57 -6.92 9.89
C ALA A 182 -28.26 -8.11 10.58
N ASP A 183 -29.60 -8.14 10.54
CA ASP A 183 -30.45 -9.25 11.02
C ASP A 183 -30.21 -9.70 12.48
N VAL A 184 -29.71 -8.81 13.32
CA VAL A 184 -29.31 -9.14 14.70
C VAL A 184 -30.54 -9.50 15.55
N PRO A 185 -30.67 -10.75 16.04
CA PRO A 185 -31.89 -11.21 16.70
C PRO A 185 -32.04 -10.62 18.11
N VAL A 186 -33.28 -10.23 18.44
CA VAL A 186 -33.63 -9.74 19.78
C VAL A 186 -33.96 -10.91 20.70
N GLU A 187 -33.28 -11.00 21.84
CA GLU A 187 -33.57 -11.99 22.87
C GLU A 187 -34.94 -11.72 23.53
N LYS A 188 -35.79 -12.75 23.59
CA LYS A 188 -37.09 -12.66 24.26
C LYS A 188 -36.96 -12.79 25.77
N ARG A 189 -37.41 -11.78 26.51
CA ARG A 189 -37.31 -11.67 27.97
C ARG A 189 -38.69 -11.45 28.58
N ARG A 190 -39.08 -12.33 29.52
CA ARG A 190 -40.37 -12.23 30.23
C ARG A 190 -40.41 -11.05 31.20
N ASP A 191 -39.27 -10.69 31.77
CA ASP A 191 -39.18 -9.75 32.87
C ASP A 191 -37.96 -8.85 32.67
N VAL A 192 -38.19 -7.55 32.64
CA VAL A 192 -37.21 -6.48 32.41
C VAL A 192 -37.56 -5.30 33.31
N PHE A 193 -36.68 -4.98 34.23
CA PHE A 193 -36.87 -3.93 35.22
C PHE A 193 -35.83 -2.82 35.05
N ILE A 194 -36.18 -1.60 35.47
CA ILE A 194 -35.30 -0.43 35.48
C ILE A 194 -35.15 0.05 36.92
N THR A 195 -33.91 0.09 37.43
CA THR A 195 -33.63 0.50 38.81
C THR A 195 -34.01 1.96 39.09
N ALA A 196 -34.34 2.25 40.36
CA ALA A 196 -34.69 3.59 40.81
C ALA A 196 -33.58 4.63 40.57
N GLY A 197 -33.96 5.92 40.57
CA GLY A 197 -33.04 7.04 40.39
C GLY A 197 -32.97 7.56 38.95
N THR A 198 -31.88 8.26 38.63
CA THR A 198 -31.71 9.02 37.38
C THR A 198 -30.40 8.73 36.66
N ARG A 199 -30.42 8.62 35.33
CA ARG A 199 -29.25 8.60 34.44
C ARG A 199 -29.34 9.77 33.46
N ASP A 200 -28.22 10.45 33.25
CA ASP A 200 -28.04 11.46 32.22
C ASP A 200 -27.15 10.94 31.09
N ASP A 201 -27.26 11.54 29.89
CA ASP A 201 -26.25 11.46 28.84
C ASP A 201 -26.32 12.68 27.90
N GLN A 202 -25.26 12.90 27.11
CA GLN A 202 -25.20 13.87 26.01
C GLN A 202 -24.03 13.57 25.07
N PRO A 203 -24.08 13.95 23.79
CA PRO A 203 -22.93 13.86 22.90
C PRO A 203 -21.84 14.88 23.26
N GLN A 204 -20.61 14.58 22.86
CA GLN A 204 -19.47 15.50 22.89
C GLN A 204 -19.12 16.05 21.50
N VAL A 205 -19.42 15.33 20.41
CA VAL A 205 -19.34 15.86 19.03
C VAL A 205 -20.72 16.32 18.57
N LYS A 206 -20.85 17.56 18.09
CA LYS A 206 -22.16 18.18 17.84
C LYS A 206 -22.94 17.56 16.68
N TYR A 207 -22.32 17.42 15.51
CA TYR A 207 -22.88 16.70 14.35
C TYR A 207 -22.11 15.40 14.12
N ARG A 208 -22.83 14.29 13.95
CA ARG A 208 -22.29 12.92 13.93
C ARG A 208 -23.04 12.15 12.85
N GLY A 209 -22.36 11.62 11.84
CA GLY A 209 -23.04 11.06 10.68
C GLY A 209 -22.21 10.20 9.75
N ILE A 210 -22.84 9.79 8.66
CA ILE A 210 -22.27 9.04 7.54
C ILE A 210 -22.48 9.79 6.23
N PHE A 211 -21.65 9.50 5.24
CA PHE A 211 -21.88 9.80 3.84
C PHE A 211 -22.10 8.48 3.10
N ILE A 212 -23.27 8.33 2.49
CA ILE A 212 -23.54 7.25 1.53
C ILE A 212 -23.01 7.74 0.18
N ASN A 213 -21.95 7.09 -0.30
CA ASN A 213 -21.24 7.45 -1.52
C ASN A 213 -20.82 6.17 -2.25
N ASP A 214 -20.23 6.31 -3.43
CA ASP A 214 -19.61 5.21 -4.18
C ASP A 214 -20.60 4.07 -4.50
N GLU A 215 -21.91 4.34 -4.40
CA GLU A 215 -22.97 3.37 -4.07
C GLU A 215 -23.45 2.50 -5.25
N ALA A 216 -22.64 2.48 -6.30
CA ALA A 216 -22.83 1.70 -7.51
C ALA A 216 -21.70 0.67 -7.66
N PRO A 217 -22.02 -0.62 -7.92
CA PRO A 217 -23.35 -1.13 -8.25
C PRO A 217 -24.24 -1.54 -7.05
N ALA A 218 -23.71 -1.65 -5.83
CA ALA A 218 -24.30 -2.50 -4.78
C ALA A 218 -25.58 -1.94 -4.10
N LEU A 219 -25.45 -0.93 -3.24
CA LEU A 219 -26.57 -0.35 -2.49
C LEU A 219 -27.63 0.21 -3.43
N SER A 220 -27.23 0.80 -4.55
CA SER A 220 -28.17 1.30 -5.56
C SER A 220 -28.98 0.18 -6.23
N THR A 221 -28.36 -0.95 -6.62
CA THR A 221 -29.09 -2.11 -7.15
C THR A 221 -30.02 -2.72 -6.10
N TRP A 222 -29.59 -2.76 -4.84
CA TRP A 222 -30.41 -3.22 -3.73
C TRP A 222 -31.61 -2.29 -3.46
N ALA A 223 -31.39 -0.97 -3.41
CA ALA A 223 -32.43 0.02 -3.20
C ALA A 223 -33.48 0.01 -4.32
N GLU A 224 -33.04 -0.15 -5.58
CA GLU A 224 -33.94 -0.33 -6.72
C GLU A 224 -34.81 -1.57 -6.54
N LYS A 225 -34.19 -2.75 -6.35
CA LYS A 225 -34.91 -4.02 -6.17
C LYS A 225 -35.81 -4.06 -4.93
N LYS A 226 -35.46 -3.33 -3.86
CA LYS A 226 -36.14 -3.44 -2.55
C LYS A 226 -37.20 -2.36 -2.31
N PHE A 227 -37.02 -1.16 -2.85
CA PHE A 227 -37.86 0.00 -2.57
C PHE A 227 -38.35 0.78 -3.80
N GLY A 228 -37.80 0.52 -5.00
CA GLY A 228 -37.96 1.37 -6.17
C GLY A 228 -37.09 2.63 -6.08
N GLY A 229 -35.82 2.46 -5.72
CA GLY A 229 -34.80 3.50 -5.70
C GLY A 229 -34.53 4.12 -4.32
N ALA A 230 -33.70 5.16 -4.30
CA ALA A 230 -33.29 5.90 -3.09
C ALA A 230 -34.40 6.88 -2.59
N ASN A 231 -35.58 6.34 -2.35
CA ASN A 231 -36.76 7.09 -1.91
C ASN A 231 -37.00 6.98 -0.39
N SER A 232 -38.04 7.65 0.11
CA SER A 232 -38.27 7.80 1.55
C SER A 232 -38.50 6.49 2.30
N LYS A 233 -38.86 5.40 1.61
CA LYS A 233 -38.98 4.05 2.19
C LYS A 233 -37.62 3.46 2.55
N MET A 234 -36.61 3.65 1.69
CA MET A 234 -35.22 3.28 1.98
C MET A 234 -34.67 4.18 3.09
N TYR A 235 -34.82 5.49 2.93
CA TYR A 235 -34.24 6.46 3.86
C TYR A 235 -34.85 6.39 5.27
N ALA A 236 -36.11 5.98 5.44
CA ALA A 236 -36.69 5.65 6.75
C ALA A 236 -35.80 4.67 7.55
N HIS A 237 -35.28 3.62 6.91
CA HIS A 237 -34.40 2.65 7.55
C HIS A 237 -33.01 3.23 7.84
N VAL A 238 -32.49 4.12 6.99
CA VAL A 238 -31.21 4.82 7.22
C VAL A 238 -31.34 5.78 8.41
N PHE A 239 -32.41 6.56 8.49
CA PHE A 239 -32.68 7.48 9.59
C PHE A 239 -32.89 6.73 10.91
N GLU A 240 -33.61 5.60 10.91
CA GLU A 240 -33.76 4.76 12.11
C GLU A 240 -32.41 4.20 12.60
N LEU A 241 -31.55 3.74 11.68
CA LEU A 241 -30.20 3.26 12.02
C LEU A 241 -29.36 4.36 12.66
N LEU A 242 -29.31 5.54 12.06
CA LEU A 242 -28.56 6.68 12.58
C LEU A 242 -29.04 7.08 13.98
N LEU A 243 -30.36 7.21 14.18
CA LEU A 243 -30.91 7.57 15.49
C LEU A 243 -30.65 6.50 16.56
N ARG A 244 -30.66 5.21 16.20
CA ARG A 244 -30.29 4.10 17.11
C ARG A 244 -28.79 4.07 17.44
N LEU A 245 -27.93 4.51 16.51
CA LEU A 245 -26.49 4.72 16.73
C LEU A 245 -26.18 6.09 17.36
N LYS A 246 -27.20 6.84 17.80
CA LYS A 246 -27.12 8.20 18.37
C LYS A 246 -26.43 9.23 17.44
N ALA A 247 -26.44 8.97 16.14
CA ALA A 247 -26.07 9.91 15.10
C ALA A 247 -27.22 10.88 14.78
N ASN A 248 -26.90 12.02 14.18
CA ASN A 248 -27.86 13.06 13.82
C ASN A 248 -27.68 13.62 12.41
N TYR A 249 -26.65 13.22 11.65
CA TYR A 249 -26.27 13.84 10.38
C TYR A 249 -26.13 12.83 9.25
N LEU A 250 -26.44 13.26 8.02
CA LEU A 250 -26.33 12.44 6.81
C LEU A 250 -25.94 13.29 5.60
N TRP A 251 -24.98 12.81 4.81
CA TRP A 251 -24.90 13.12 3.38
C TRP A 251 -25.50 11.93 2.60
N PRO A 252 -26.53 12.16 1.76
CA PRO A 252 -27.26 11.10 1.06
C PRO A 252 -26.50 10.60 -0.18
N ALA A 253 -26.95 9.47 -0.74
CA ALA A 253 -26.49 8.97 -2.04
C ALA A 253 -26.70 10.02 -3.14
N MET A 254 -25.66 10.26 -3.95
CA MET A 254 -25.60 11.42 -4.85
C MET A 254 -24.91 11.18 -6.21
N TRP A 255 -24.37 9.99 -6.47
CA TRP A 255 -23.82 9.70 -7.81
C TRP A 255 -24.95 9.81 -8.85
N PRO A 256 -24.71 10.36 -10.06
CA PRO A 256 -25.76 10.42 -11.07
C PRO A 256 -26.32 9.02 -11.42
N PRO A 257 -27.65 8.83 -11.55
CA PRO A 257 -28.70 9.85 -11.52
C PRO A 257 -29.47 9.86 -10.17
N ARG A 258 -28.82 10.11 -9.03
CA ARG A 258 -29.48 10.26 -7.71
C ARG A 258 -29.41 11.71 -7.24
N ALA A 259 -30.51 12.19 -6.68
CA ALA A 259 -30.64 13.52 -6.10
C ALA A 259 -31.71 13.49 -5.01
N PHE A 260 -31.29 13.31 -3.75
CA PHE A 260 -32.14 13.10 -2.57
C PHE A 260 -33.46 13.88 -2.54
N TYR A 261 -33.43 15.20 -2.77
CA TYR A 261 -34.63 16.06 -2.73
C TYR A 261 -35.51 16.01 -3.99
N ALA A 262 -34.99 15.50 -5.11
CA ALA A 262 -35.67 15.44 -6.40
C ALA A 262 -36.16 14.02 -6.75
N ASP A 263 -35.57 12.98 -6.16
CA ASP A 263 -36.00 11.57 -6.32
C ASP A 263 -37.32 11.29 -5.57
N ASP A 264 -37.48 11.87 -4.38
CA ASP A 264 -38.72 11.81 -3.60
C ASP A 264 -38.84 13.08 -2.72
N PRO A 265 -39.83 13.96 -2.95
CA PRO A 265 -40.06 15.14 -2.10
C PRO A 265 -40.28 14.81 -0.61
N ARG A 266 -40.66 13.57 -0.27
CA ARG A 266 -40.79 13.12 1.12
C ARG A 266 -39.45 12.78 1.77
N ASN A 267 -38.34 12.66 1.05
CA ASN A 267 -37.01 12.41 1.63
C ASN A 267 -36.62 13.51 2.64
N GLY A 268 -36.69 14.78 2.23
CA GLY A 268 -36.34 15.92 3.09
C GLY A 268 -37.32 16.10 4.27
N ALA A 269 -38.62 15.97 4.01
CA ALA A 269 -39.63 16.10 5.06
C ALA A 269 -39.55 14.96 6.09
N LEU A 270 -39.31 13.71 5.66
CA LEU A 270 -39.16 12.57 6.57
C LEU A 270 -37.86 12.65 7.39
N ALA A 271 -36.76 13.15 6.80
CA ALA A 271 -35.53 13.41 7.54
C ALA A 271 -35.81 14.39 8.69
N ASP A 272 -36.47 15.50 8.40
CA ASP A 272 -36.82 16.50 9.40
C ASP A 272 -37.84 16.00 10.43
N GLU A 273 -38.86 15.24 10.01
CA GLU A 273 -39.87 14.62 10.89
C GLU A 273 -39.24 13.59 11.85
N MET A 274 -38.23 12.82 11.40
CA MET A 274 -37.48 11.90 12.27
C MET A 274 -36.38 12.59 13.07
N GLY A 275 -36.01 13.83 12.70
CA GLY A 275 -35.02 14.64 13.39
C GLY A 275 -33.58 14.47 12.88
N ILE A 276 -33.36 13.94 11.67
CA ILE A 276 -32.05 13.94 11.03
C ILE A 276 -31.73 15.34 10.47
N VAL A 277 -30.54 15.83 10.78
CA VAL A 277 -29.96 17.03 10.18
C VAL A 277 -29.41 16.63 8.81
N MET A 278 -29.88 17.26 7.73
CA MET A 278 -29.38 16.98 6.38
C MET A 278 -28.16 17.82 6.03
N GLY A 279 -27.30 17.25 5.19
CA GLY A 279 -26.21 17.93 4.48
C GLY A 279 -26.04 17.40 3.07
N ALA A 280 -25.02 17.87 2.38
CA ALA A 280 -24.57 17.40 1.07
C ALA A 280 -23.04 17.46 0.98
N SER A 281 -22.42 16.73 0.05
CA SER A 281 -20.97 16.61 -0.02
C SER A 281 -20.27 17.93 -0.34
N HIS A 282 -18.94 17.96 -0.20
CA HIS A 282 -18.09 19.14 -0.36
C HIS A 282 -18.14 19.84 -1.73
N HIS A 283 -18.79 19.25 -2.74
CA HIS A 283 -19.00 19.87 -4.06
C HIS A 283 -20.49 20.10 -4.40
N GLU A 284 -21.39 19.95 -3.42
CA GLU A 284 -22.85 20.07 -3.55
C GLU A 284 -23.38 21.24 -2.70
N PRO A 285 -23.06 22.49 -3.08
CA PRO A 285 -23.36 23.65 -2.25
C PRO A 285 -24.87 23.96 -2.21
N MET A 286 -25.28 24.68 -1.17
CA MET A 286 -26.60 25.32 -1.10
C MET A 286 -27.78 24.33 -1.16
N THR A 287 -27.61 23.13 -0.60
CA THR A 287 -28.60 22.04 -0.50
C THR A 287 -29.03 21.42 -1.84
N ARG A 288 -28.22 21.59 -2.90
CA ARG A 288 -28.44 21.03 -4.24
C ARG A 288 -27.55 19.81 -4.46
N ALA A 289 -28.15 18.65 -4.72
CA ALA A 289 -27.39 17.47 -5.12
C ALA A 289 -26.82 17.64 -6.54
N HIS A 290 -25.68 17.01 -6.83
CA HIS A 290 -24.93 17.20 -8.09
C HIS A 290 -25.79 17.00 -9.35
N ASP A 291 -26.54 15.89 -9.41
CA ASP A 291 -27.41 15.52 -10.54
C ASP A 291 -28.59 16.51 -10.75
N GLU A 292 -28.96 17.34 -9.76
CA GLU A 292 -30.00 18.36 -9.94
C GLU A 292 -29.63 19.40 -11.01
N TRP A 293 -28.34 19.69 -11.21
CA TRP A 293 -27.89 20.64 -12.24
C TRP A 293 -28.12 20.09 -13.65
N GLN A 294 -27.82 18.81 -13.86
CA GLN A 294 -28.07 18.13 -15.13
C GLN A 294 -29.57 17.97 -15.40
N ARG A 295 -30.37 17.58 -14.39
CA ARG A 295 -31.84 17.52 -14.50
C ARG A 295 -32.47 18.88 -14.83
N ALA A 296 -31.94 19.96 -14.26
CA ALA A 296 -32.38 21.33 -14.56
C ALA A 296 -31.97 21.82 -15.95
N LYS A 297 -31.06 21.10 -16.65
CA LYS A 297 -30.42 21.53 -17.91
C LYS A 297 -29.71 22.88 -17.78
N GLY A 298 -29.07 23.11 -16.63
CA GLY A 298 -28.28 24.32 -16.41
C GLY A 298 -27.11 24.43 -17.40
N GLY A 299 -26.61 25.65 -17.60
CA GLY A 299 -25.44 25.91 -18.43
C GLY A 299 -24.12 25.40 -17.84
N ALA A 300 -23.02 26.08 -18.14
CA ALA A 300 -21.72 25.73 -17.58
C ALA A 300 -21.72 25.84 -16.04
N TRP A 301 -21.15 24.83 -15.35
CA TRP A 301 -20.85 24.87 -13.92
C TRP A 301 -19.60 25.71 -13.65
N ASP A 302 -19.66 26.98 -14.01
CA ASP A 302 -18.56 27.94 -13.94
C ASP A 302 -19.09 29.31 -13.52
N TYR A 303 -18.76 29.76 -12.31
CA TYR A 303 -19.25 31.03 -11.77
C TYR A 303 -18.73 32.26 -12.53
N SER A 304 -17.57 32.16 -13.19
CA SER A 304 -17.05 33.26 -14.02
C SER A 304 -17.86 33.47 -15.31
N LYS A 305 -18.57 32.44 -15.77
CA LYS A 305 -19.36 32.45 -17.01
C LYS A 305 -20.88 32.44 -16.75
N ASN A 306 -21.34 31.87 -15.64
CA ASN A 306 -22.75 31.53 -15.40
C ASN A 306 -23.28 31.86 -13.98
N ALA A 307 -22.72 32.87 -13.31
CA ALA A 307 -23.19 33.33 -11.99
C ALA A 307 -24.71 33.63 -11.88
N PRO A 308 -25.43 34.12 -12.91
CA PRO A 308 -26.88 34.34 -12.80
C PRO A 308 -27.68 33.04 -12.59
N GLU A 309 -27.47 32.02 -13.41
CA GLU A 309 -28.18 30.73 -13.29
C GLU A 309 -27.79 30.00 -12.01
N LEU A 310 -26.50 29.96 -11.68
CA LEU A 310 -25.99 29.29 -10.48
C LEU A 310 -26.59 29.90 -9.20
N ARG A 311 -26.72 31.23 -9.12
CA ARG A 311 -27.36 31.90 -7.98
C ARG A 311 -28.85 31.57 -7.86
N GLU A 312 -29.60 31.50 -8.96
CA GLU A 312 -31.02 31.17 -8.89
C GLU A 312 -31.23 29.68 -8.58
N PHE A 313 -30.38 28.80 -9.11
CA PHE A 313 -30.35 27.38 -8.76
C PHE A 313 -30.08 27.20 -7.25
N TRP A 314 -29.07 27.86 -6.69
CA TRP A 314 -28.80 27.85 -5.24
C TRP A 314 -29.95 28.47 -4.43
N ARG A 315 -30.57 29.54 -4.90
CA ARG A 315 -31.75 30.17 -4.26
C ARG A 315 -32.92 29.19 -4.13
N GLY A 316 -33.20 28.42 -5.18
CA GLY A 316 -34.22 27.36 -5.14
C GLY A 316 -33.93 26.23 -4.13
N GLY A 317 -32.66 25.94 -3.87
CA GLY A 317 -32.26 25.00 -2.82
C GLY A 317 -32.61 25.52 -1.42
N ILE A 318 -32.17 26.74 -1.10
CA ILE A 318 -32.48 27.38 0.19
C ILE A 318 -33.99 27.63 0.36
N GLN A 319 -34.73 27.90 -0.72
CA GLN A 319 -36.20 27.98 -0.67
C GLN A 319 -36.84 26.65 -0.29
N ARG A 320 -36.37 25.53 -0.88
CA ARG A 320 -36.81 24.17 -0.52
C ARG A 320 -36.45 23.78 0.92
N MET A 321 -35.34 24.30 1.45
CA MET A 321 -34.95 24.13 2.85
C MET A 321 -35.97 24.75 3.83
N MET A 322 -36.69 25.82 3.44
CA MET A 322 -37.75 26.46 4.23
C MET A 322 -39.09 25.71 4.22
N GLY A 323 -39.06 24.38 4.03
CA GLY A 323 -40.24 23.56 3.72
C GLY A 323 -41.10 23.11 4.91
N ARG A 324 -40.86 23.58 6.15
CA ARG A 324 -41.75 23.25 7.28
C ARG A 324 -43.10 23.97 7.16
N PRO A 325 -44.21 23.40 7.67
CA PRO A 325 -45.53 24.02 7.60
C PRO A 325 -45.67 25.40 8.29
N ASP A 326 -44.76 25.75 9.20
CA ASP A 326 -44.69 27.05 9.87
C ASP A 326 -43.81 28.08 9.13
N GLY A 327 -43.28 27.73 7.96
CA GLY A 327 -42.35 28.56 7.19
C GLY A 327 -40.94 28.62 7.76
N SER A 328 -40.57 27.73 8.68
CA SER A 328 -39.20 27.59 9.18
C SER A 328 -38.37 26.58 8.38
N ALA A 329 -37.05 26.58 8.61
CA ALA A 329 -36.13 25.67 7.92
C ALA A 329 -36.22 24.24 8.47
N PHE A 330 -36.15 23.23 7.60
CA PHE A 330 -35.74 21.88 7.99
C PHE A 330 -34.36 21.91 8.65
N ASP A 331 -34.10 21.01 9.61
CA ASP A 331 -32.79 20.89 10.25
C ASP A 331 -31.71 20.55 9.20
N THR A 332 -30.86 21.53 8.86
CA THR A 332 -29.91 21.45 7.74
C THR A 332 -28.59 22.13 8.11
N LEU A 333 -27.46 21.54 7.69
CA LEU A 333 -26.14 22.17 7.71
C LEU A 333 -25.73 22.45 6.26
N VAL A 334 -25.79 23.73 5.85
CA VAL A 334 -25.64 24.15 4.45
C VAL A 334 -24.18 24.10 4.03
N THR A 335 -23.87 23.31 3.02
CA THR A 335 -22.55 23.29 2.39
C THR A 335 -22.32 24.58 1.59
N MET A 336 -21.17 25.21 1.81
CA MET A 336 -20.75 26.50 1.24
C MET A 336 -19.55 26.32 0.30
N GLY A 337 -19.31 27.34 -0.54
CA GLY A 337 -18.24 27.33 -1.54
C GLY A 337 -18.69 26.70 -2.85
N MET A 338 -17.72 26.36 -3.69
CA MET A 338 -17.91 25.68 -4.98
C MET A 338 -16.61 24.94 -5.31
N ARG A 339 -16.70 23.86 -6.09
CA ARG A 339 -15.56 23.20 -6.74
C ARG A 339 -15.94 22.96 -8.21
N GLY A 340 -15.04 22.38 -8.99
CA GLY A 340 -15.32 21.98 -10.37
C GLY A 340 -16.48 20.98 -10.46
N ASP A 341 -16.95 20.73 -11.68
CA ASP A 341 -18.02 19.77 -11.92
C ASP A 341 -17.54 18.35 -11.54
N GLY A 342 -18.38 17.54 -10.90
CA GLY A 342 -18.06 16.14 -10.55
C GLY A 342 -16.75 15.92 -9.75
N ASP A 343 -16.54 16.65 -8.65
CA ASP A 343 -15.37 16.55 -7.75
C ASP A 343 -14.02 17.10 -8.31
N GLU A 344 -14.02 17.71 -9.49
CA GLU A 344 -12.85 18.36 -10.09
C GLU A 344 -12.41 19.65 -9.36
N PRO A 345 -11.14 20.10 -9.52
CA PRO A 345 -10.67 21.38 -8.99
C PRO A 345 -11.13 22.58 -9.83
N MET A 346 -11.08 23.79 -9.25
CA MET A 346 -11.21 25.05 -10.01
C MET A 346 -9.85 25.50 -10.56
N SER A 347 -9.83 26.27 -11.65
CA SER A 347 -8.60 26.76 -12.29
C SER A 347 -7.78 27.69 -11.38
N GLU A 348 -6.48 27.40 -11.23
CA GLU A 348 -5.67 27.91 -10.12
C GLU A 348 -5.48 29.44 -10.05
N GLU A 349 -5.33 30.13 -11.19
CA GLU A 349 -4.79 31.50 -11.22
C GLU A 349 -5.69 32.57 -10.56
N THR A 350 -6.99 32.29 -10.35
CA THR A 350 -7.94 33.25 -9.75
C THR A 350 -8.84 32.66 -8.66
N ALA A 351 -8.62 31.39 -8.26
CA ALA A 351 -9.56 30.62 -7.44
C ALA A 351 -9.95 31.29 -6.10
N THR A 352 -8.99 31.83 -5.34
CA THR A 352 -9.26 32.41 -4.01
C THR A 352 -10.29 33.55 -4.04
N THR A 353 -10.06 34.57 -4.88
CA THR A 353 -10.95 35.74 -4.99
C THR A 353 -12.33 35.35 -5.52
N LEU A 354 -12.38 34.35 -6.42
CA LEU A 354 -13.63 33.81 -6.96
C LEU A 354 -14.43 33.05 -5.88
N LEU A 355 -13.77 32.23 -5.05
CA LEU A 355 -14.39 31.53 -3.93
C LEU A 355 -14.92 32.48 -2.85
N GLU A 356 -14.15 33.52 -2.49
CA GLU A 356 -14.63 34.55 -1.56
C GLU A 356 -15.86 35.30 -2.09
N THR A 357 -15.91 35.54 -3.41
CA THR A 357 -17.08 36.12 -4.09
C THR A 357 -18.29 35.18 -4.09
N ILE A 358 -18.07 33.89 -4.37
CA ILE A 358 -19.11 32.84 -4.34
C ILE A 358 -19.73 32.72 -2.95
N VAL A 359 -18.90 32.59 -1.91
CA VAL A 359 -19.39 32.44 -0.52
C VAL A 359 -20.14 33.69 -0.06
N LYS A 360 -19.72 34.89 -0.48
CA LYS A 360 -20.45 36.13 -0.23
C LYS A 360 -21.85 36.12 -0.85
N ASP A 361 -21.97 35.78 -2.14
CA ASP A 361 -23.25 35.75 -2.84
C ASP A 361 -24.17 34.62 -2.30
N GLN A 362 -23.59 33.47 -1.94
CA GLN A 362 -24.30 32.39 -1.25
C GLN A 362 -24.87 32.85 0.10
N ARG A 363 -24.10 33.58 0.93
CA ARG A 363 -24.60 34.14 2.20
C ARG A 363 -25.68 35.19 2.00
N GLN A 364 -25.60 35.99 0.94
CA GLN A 364 -26.70 36.90 0.57
C GLN A 364 -27.98 36.11 0.23
N ILE A 365 -27.89 35.02 -0.55
CA ILE A 365 -29.03 34.13 -0.84
C ILE A 365 -29.62 33.53 0.46
N ILE A 366 -28.78 33.08 1.40
CA ILE A 366 -29.24 32.59 2.71
C ILE A 366 -30.02 33.69 3.45
N ALA A 367 -29.48 34.90 3.54
CA ALA A 367 -30.15 36.01 4.24
C ALA A 367 -31.46 36.44 3.55
N ASP A 368 -31.45 36.55 2.22
CA ASP A 368 -32.61 36.89 1.39
C ASP A 368 -33.78 35.92 1.60
N VAL A 369 -33.50 34.61 1.68
CA VAL A 369 -34.54 33.57 1.72
C VAL A 369 -34.99 33.31 3.17
N THR A 370 -34.05 33.12 4.10
CA THR A 370 -34.38 32.83 5.51
C THR A 370 -34.92 34.02 6.30
N LYS A 371 -34.78 35.25 5.76
CA LYS A 371 -35.12 36.53 6.41
C LYS A 371 -34.39 36.75 7.75
N ARG A 372 -33.20 36.17 7.89
CA ARG A 372 -32.33 36.23 9.08
C ARG A 372 -30.89 36.51 8.63
N PRO A 373 -30.02 37.05 9.51
CA PRO A 373 -28.59 37.12 9.22
C PRO A 373 -28.04 35.72 8.90
N ALA A 374 -27.10 35.61 7.95
CA ALA A 374 -26.57 34.32 7.50
C ALA A 374 -25.97 33.52 8.67
N GLU A 375 -25.40 34.20 9.65
CA GLU A 375 -24.81 33.71 10.91
C GLU A 375 -25.85 33.01 11.83
N LYS A 376 -27.13 32.97 11.45
CA LYS A 376 -28.22 32.23 12.11
C LYS A 376 -28.66 30.98 11.36
N THR A 377 -28.06 30.69 10.21
CA THR A 377 -28.23 29.44 9.44
C THR A 377 -26.93 28.63 9.54
N PRO A 378 -26.97 27.37 10.03
CA PRO A 378 -25.77 26.54 10.13
C PRO A 378 -25.13 26.33 8.76
N GLN A 379 -23.82 26.61 8.67
CA GLN A 379 -23.03 26.53 7.44
C GLN A 379 -21.75 25.72 7.68
N MET A 380 -21.31 25.00 6.65
CA MET A 380 -20.07 24.23 6.63
C MET A 380 -19.34 24.49 5.32
N TRP A 381 -18.02 24.66 5.37
CA TRP A 381 -17.16 24.66 4.18
C TRP A 381 -16.06 23.63 4.37
N ALA A 382 -15.97 22.68 3.44
CA ALA A 382 -14.97 21.63 3.45
C ALA A 382 -13.67 22.10 2.80
N LEU A 383 -12.57 22.00 3.55
CA LEU A 383 -11.21 22.20 3.06
C LEU A 383 -10.69 20.92 2.42
N TYR A 384 -11.38 20.46 1.38
CA TYR A 384 -11.06 19.22 0.67
C TYR A 384 -10.10 19.49 -0.50
N LYS A 385 -9.17 18.54 -0.73
CA LYS A 385 -8.14 18.59 -1.78
C LYS A 385 -7.51 20.00 -1.89
N GLU A 386 -7.63 20.67 -3.03
CA GLU A 386 -6.99 21.96 -3.33
C GLU A 386 -7.53 23.14 -2.50
N VAL A 387 -8.77 23.06 -2.00
CA VAL A 387 -9.38 24.11 -1.17
C VAL A 387 -8.62 24.29 0.16
N GLN A 388 -7.97 23.22 0.66
CA GLN A 388 -7.09 23.30 1.82
C GLN A 388 -5.86 24.18 1.56
N ASP A 389 -5.28 24.11 0.35
CA ASP A 389 -4.13 24.93 -0.02
C ASP A 389 -4.51 26.40 -0.27
N TYR A 390 -5.75 26.69 -0.70
CA TYR A 390 -6.25 28.08 -0.73
C TYR A 390 -6.40 28.65 0.69
N TYR A 391 -6.87 27.85 1.66
CA TYR A 391 -6.93 28.25 3.07
C TYR A 391 -5.53 28.45 3.67
N ASP A 392 -4.59 27.51 3.46
CA ASP A 392 -3.20 27.66 3.90
C ASP A 392 -2.49 28.85 3.21
N LYS A 393 -2.91 29.27 2.01
CA LYS A 393 -2.47 30.50 1.32
C LYS A 393 -3.18 31.79 1.81
N GLY A 394 -4.13 31.68 2.75
CA GLY A 394 -4.70 32.81 3.47
C GLY A 394 -6.12 33.24 3.07
N MET A 395 -6.85 32.44 2.29
CA MET A 395 -8.28 32.63 1.96
C MET A 395 -9.14 32.93 3.21
N LYS A 396 -10.05 33.89 3.11
CA LYS A 396 -10.92 34.30 4.22
C LYS A 396 -12.19 33.47 4.29
N VAL A 397 -12.57 33.13 5.52
CA VAL A 397 -13.80 32.40 5.86
C VAL A 397 -14.50 33.14 6.99
N PRO A 398 -15.83 33.38 6.92
CA PRO A 398 -16.60 33.91 8.05
C PRO A 398 -16.52 33.01 9.28
N ASP A 399 -16.41 33.59 10.47
CA ASP A 399 -16.08 32.85 11.70
C ASP A 399 -17.17 31.86 12.15
N ASP A 400 -18.42 32.10 11.75
CA ASP A 400 -19.59 31.24 12.01
C ASP A 400 -19.67 29.98 11.12
N VAL A 401 -18.86 29.89 10.07
CA VAL A 401 -18.82 28.73 9.18
C VAL A 401 -17.94 27.63 9.78
N LEU A 402 -18.50 26.42 9.91
CA LEU A 402 -17.76 25.24 10.35
C LEU A 402 -16.74 24.84 9.28
N LEU A 403 -15.45 24.76 9.65
CA LEU A 403 -14.44 24.22 8.74
C LEU A 403 -14.29 22.71 8.88
N LEU A 404 -14.65 21.99 7.82
CA LEU A 404 -14.56 20.55 7.73
C LEU A 404 -13.22 20.19 7.08
N PHE A 405 -12.26 19.71 7.87
CA PHE A 405 -11.02 19.12 7.36
C PHE A 405 -11.30 17.70 6.84
N ALA A 406 -10.43 17.19 5.98
CA ALA A 406 -10.52 15.83 5.45
C ALA A 406 -9.30 14.98 5.81
N ASP A 407 -9.49 13.67 5.76
CA ASP A 407 -8.39 12.72 5.61
C ASP A 407 -7.84 12.70 4.17
N ASP A 408 -6.82 11.88 3.96
CA ASP A 408 -6.17 11.62 2.69
C ASP A 408 -6.94 10.63 1.80
N ASN A 409 -8.18 10.34 2.16
CA ASN A 409 -9.03 9.28 1.61
C ASN A 409 -8.55 7.85 1.91
N TRP A 410 -7.59 7.68 2.84
CA TRP A 410 -7.05 6.40 3.31
C TRP A 410 -6.99 6.33 4.85
N GLY A 411 -7.77 7.19 5.52
CA GLY A 411 -7.88 7.27 6.96
C GLY A 411 -6.73 8.01 7.66
N GLN A 412 -5.97 8.89 6.99
CA GLN A 412 -5.00 9.80 7.62
C GLN A 412 -5.46 11.25 7.53
N ILE A 413 -5.79 11.89 8.65
CA ILE A 413 -6.22 13.30 8.68
C ILE A 413 -5.11 14.18 8.10
N ARG A 414 -5.42 14.98 7.07
CA ARG A 414 -4.42 15.81 6.35
C ARG A 414 -4.00 17.05 7.13
N ARG A 415 -4.93 17.61 7.91
CA ARG A 415 -4.83 18.93 8.53
C ARG A 415 -5.77 19.01 9.73
N LEU A 416 -5.32 19.68 10.78
CA LEU A 416 -6.12 20.03 11.96
C LEU A 416 -5.84 21.47 12.35
N PRO A 417 -6.73 22.14 13.11
CA PRO A 417 -6.45 23.48 13.63
C PRO A 417 -5.28 23.43 14.63
N GLU A 418 -4.65 24.56 14.91
CA GLU A 418 -3.69 24.63 16.02
C GLU A 418 -4.41 24.42 17.35
N ALA A 419 -3.88 23.52 18.19
CA ALA A 419 -4.56 23.07 19.39
C ALA A 419 -4.84 24.24 20.36
N GLY A 420 -6.12 24.48 20.64
CA GLY A 420 -6.60 25.58 21.48
C GLY A 420 -7.11 26.81 20.71
N VAL A 421 -6.85 26.93 19.41
CA VAL A 421 -7.48 27.94 18.55
C VAL A 421 -8.97 27.61 18.36
N LYS A 422 -9.83 28.63 18.37
CA LYS A 422 -11.29 28.49 18.26
C LYS A 422 -11.90 29.50 17.29
N ARG A 423 -13.02 29.10 16.69
CA ARG A 423 -13.94 29.93 15.89
C ARG A 423 -15.38 29.58 16.20
N ALA A 424 -16.33 30.49 15.96
CA ALA A 424 -17.73 30.33 16.31
C ALA A 424 -18.42 29.13 15.62
N GLY A 425 -18.07 28.83 14.37
CA GLY A 425 -18.54 27.66 13.62
C GLY A 425 -17.90 26.32 14.04
N GLY A 426 -16.78 26.38 14.78
CA GLY A 426 -15.99 25.21 15.15
C GLY A 426 -15.26 24.54 13.98
N TYR A 427 -14.81 23.30 14.21
CA TYR A 427 -14.06 22.49 13.25
C TYR A 427 -14.60 21.06 13.22
N GLY A 428 -14.48 20.39 12.07
CA GLY A 428 -14.90 19.01 11.87
C GLY A 428 -13.90 18.18 11.07
N VAL A 429 -14.18 16.88 10.95
CA VAL A 429 -13.43 15.91 10.15
C VAL A 429 -14.37 15.10 9.26
N TYR A 430 -14.02 15.03 7.98
CA TYR A 430 -14.50 14.05 7.00
C TYR A 430 -13.45 12.94 6.88
N TYR A 431 -13.89 11.68 7.02
CA TYR A 431 -13.03 10.49 7.09
C TYR A 431 -13.53 9.43 6.07
N HIS A 432 -12.70 8.47 5.67
CA HIS A 432 -13.10 7.42 4.73
C HIS A 432 -12.99 5.99 5.29
N PHE A 433 -14.07 5.21 5.20
CA PHE A 433 -14.06 3.74 5.30
C PHE A 433 -14.19 3.03 3.96
N ASP A 434 -14.56 3.77 2.91
CA ASP A 434 -14.70 3.38 1.49
C ASP A 434 -14.14 4.51 0.62
N TYR A 435 -13.68 4.24 -0.62
CA TYR A 435 -13.17 5.29 -1.51
C TYR A 435 -13.06 4.89 -3.00
N VAL A 436 -13.41 5.84 -3.89
CA VAL A 436 -13.10 5.84 -5.33
C VAL A 436 -11.99 6.84 -5.66
N GLY A 437 -10.84 6.35 -6.16
CA GLY A 437 -9.74 7.19 -6.62
C GLY A 437 -8.34 6.58 -6.46
N GLY A 438 -7.33 7.45 -6.37
CA GLY A 438 -5.93 7.05 -6.33
C GLY A 438 -5.41 6.64 -4.94
N PRO A 439 -4.39 5.76 -4.86
CA PRO A 439 -3.79 4.99 -5.95
C PRO A 439 -4.68 3.85 -6.51
N ARG A 440 -5.72 3.42 -5.77
CA ARG A 440 -6.75 2.48 -6.22
C ARG A 440 -8.00 2.56 -5.34
N ASN A 441 -9.19 2.37 -5.92
CA ASN A 441 -10.42 2.26 -5.13
C ASN A 441 -10.30 1.16 -4.06
N TYR A 442 -11.00 1.32 -2.93
CA TYR A 442 -11.30 0.20 -2.03
C TYR A 442 -12.76 0.30 -1.60
N LYS A 443 -13.58 -0.65 -2.05
CA LYS A 443 -15.05 -0.57 -1.97
C LYS A 443 -15.79 -1.86 -1.62
N TRP A 444 -15.11 -3.01 -1.63
CA TRP A 444 -15.81 -4.29 -1.56
C TRP A 444 -16.15 -4.72 -0.14
N LEU A 445 -15.22 -4.54 0.81
CA LEU A 445 -15.32 -5.06 2.17
C LEU A 445 -14.64 -4.12 3.18
N ASN A 446 -15.06 -4.18 4.45
CA ASN A 446 -14.41 -3.42 5.52
C ASN A 446 -12.91 -3.72 5.60
N THR A 447 -12.09 -2.66 5.56
CA THR A 447 -10.62 -2.73 5.55
C THR A 447 -10.01 -1.78 6.58
N ASN A 448 -10.75 -1.51 7.66
CA ASN A 448 -10.49 -0.41 8.59
C ASN A 448 -10.38 -0.95 10.03
N GLN A 449 -9.21 -0.74 10.65
CA GLN A 449 -8.97 -1.02 12.07
C GLN A 449 -9.65 0.06 12.92
N ILE A 450 -10.41 -0.35 13.94
CA ILE A 450 -11.01 0.60 14.89
C ILE A 450 -9.92 1.34 15.68
N GLU A 451 -8.75 0.71 15.87
CA GLU A 451 -7.61 1.31 16.55
C GLU A 451 -6.93 2.41 15.71
N LYS A 452 -6.99 2.30 14.37
CA LYS A 452 -6.53 3.34 13.44
C LYS A 452 -7.50 4.52 13.41
N THR A 453 -8.80 4.21 13.35
CA THR A 453 -9.89 5.19 13.48
C THR A 453 -9.78 5.94 14.81
N TRP A 454 -9.58 5.22 15.92
CA TRP A 454 -9.40 5.79 17.25
C TRP A 454 -8.23 6.77 17.32
N GLN A 455 -7.05 6.36 16.83
CA GLN A 455 -5.85 7.18 16.94
C GLN A 455 -6.04 8.52 16.21
N GLN A 456 -6.64 8.50 15.03
CA GLN A 456 -6.93 9.69 14.23
C GLN A 456 -8.07 10.55 14.82
N MET A 457 -9.18 9.95 15.25
CA MET A 457 -10.30 10.71 15.79
C MET A 457 -10.03 11.24 17.21
N ASN A 458 -9.18 10.59 18.00
CA ASN A 458 -8.64 11.15 19.24
C ASN A 458 -7.71 12.34 18.93
N LEU A 459 -6.90 12.29 17.86
CA LEU A 459 -6.06 13.42 17.45
C LEU A 459 -6.94 14.62 17.04
N ALA A 460 -7.99 14.38 16.24
CA ALA A 460 -9.00 15.38 15.90
C ALA A 460 -9.64 16.03 17.13
N TYR A 461 -10.03 15.20 18.11
CA TYR A 461 -10.66 15.67 19.34
C TYR A 461 -9.72 16.53 20.21
N GLU A 462 -8.47 16.09 20.42
CA GLU A 462 -7.48 16.86 21.20
C GLU A 462 -7.10 18.20 20.53
N HIS A 463 -7.22 18.29 19.20
CA HIS A 463 -7.08 19.55 18.46
C HIS A 463 -8.34 20.43 18.50
N GLY A 464 -9.48 19.96 19.02
CA GLY A 464 -10.73 20.73 19.08
C GLY A 464 -11.59 20.68 17.81
N ALA A 465 -11.45 19.63 17.00
CA ALA A 465 -12.37 19.34 15.90
C ALA A 465 -13.55 18.48 16.39
N ASP A 466 -14.45 19.08 17.16
CA ASP A 466 -15.62 18.44 17.80
C ASP A 466 -16.99 18.95 17.29
N ALA A 467 -17.02 19.77 16.24
CA ALA A 467 -18.27 20.32 15.71
C ALA A 467 -18.98 19.36 14.72
N LEU A 468 -18.24 18.64 13.86
CA LEU A 468 -18.80 17.68 12.90
C LEU A 468 -17.84 16.51 12.66
N TRP A 469 -18.26 15.28 12.94
CA TRP A 469 -17.62 14.06 12.45
C TRP A 469 -18.54 13.35 11.46
N ILE A 470 -18.05 13.13 10.23
CA ILE A 470 -18.73 12.37 9.19
C ILE A 470 -17.75 11.44 8.48
N VAL A 471 -18.20 10.24 8.13
CA VAL A 471 -17.39 9.21 7.47
C VAL A 471 -18.05 8.70 6.19
N ASN A 472 -17.32 8.59 5.08
CA ASN A 472 -17.77 7.85 3.90
C ASN A 472 -17.83 6.36 4.25
N VAL A 473 -19.00 5.75 4.06
CA VAL A 473 -19.28 4.34 4.38
C VAL A 473 -19.58 3.48 3.15
N GLY A 474 -19.39 4.02 1.95
CA GLY A 474 -19.77 3.35 0.70
C GLY A 474 -21.25 2.95 0.74
N ASP A 475 -21.49 1.67 0.47
CA ASP A 475 -22.79 1.00 0.48
C ASP A 475 -23.42 0.77 1.89
N ILE A 476 -22.85 1.34 2.97
CA ILE A 476 -23.14 1.09 4.40
C ILE A 476 -22.74 -0.33 4.85
N LYS A 477 -23.02 -1.35 4.04
CA LYS A 477 -22.65 -2.74 4.28
C LYS A 477 -21.47 -3.12 3.37
N PRO A 478 -20.41 -3.77 3.88
CA PRO A 478 -20.30 -4.43 5.17
C PRO A 478 -19.30 -3.71 6.11
N VAL A 479 -19.55 -2.42 6.39
CA VAL A 479 -18.75 -1.59 7.32
C VAL A 479 -19.50 -1.30 8.64
N GLU A 480 -20.42 -2.18 9.05
CA GLU A 480 -21.27 -1.99 10.23
C GLU A 480 -20.47 -1.83 11.54
N PHE A 481 -19.41 -2.64 11.70
CA PHE A 481 -18.55 -2.59 12.90
C PHE A 481 -17.81 -1.25 13.08
N PRO A 482 -17.04 -0.75 12.10
CA PRO A 482 -16.37 0.54 12.23
C PRO A 482 -17.36 1.73 12.23
N ILE A 483 -18.53 1.64 11.58
CA ILE A 483 -19.62 2.64 11.76
C ILE A 483 -20.03 2.72 13.23
N HIS A 484 -20.34 1.58 13.86
CA HIS A 484 -20.77 1.53 15.26
C HIS A 484 -19.71 2.15 16.17
N PHE A 485 -18.44 1.76 15.98
CA PHE A 485 -17.30 2.31 16.71
C PHE A 485 -17.14 3.82 16.53
N PHE A 486 -17.19 4.32 15.29
CA PHE A 486 -17.02 5.74 14.97
C PHE A 486 -18.10 6.60 15.65
N LEU A 487 -19.35 6.15 15.66
CA LEU A 487 -20.47 6.91 16.22
C LEU A 487 -20.55 6.81 17.75
N ASP A 488 -20.19 5.67 18.35
CA ASP A 488 -19.99 5.57 19.80
C ASP A 488 -18.84 6.48 20.28
N MET A 489 -17.72 6.49 19.54
CA MET A 489 -16.61 7.39 19.82
C MET A 489 -17.02 8.85 19.64
N ALA A 490 -17.77 9.20 18.60
CA ALA A 490 -18.29 10.56 18.40
C ALA A 490 -19.25 11.01 19.51
N TRP A 491 -20.02 10.08 20.09
CA TRP A 491 -20.85 10.36 21.25
C TRP A 491 -19.99 10.72 22.48
N ALA A 492 -18.96 9.94 22.80
CA ALA A 492 -18.10 10.19 23.97
C ALA A 492 -16.61 9.88 23.74
N PRO A 493 -15.85 10.78 23.06
CA PRO A 493 -14.44 10.51 22.70
C PRO A 493 -13.57 10.25 23.93
N LYS A 494 -13.77 11.00 25.01
CA LYS A 494 -13.05 10.85 26.29
C LYS A 494 -13.36 9.55 27.04
N ALA A 495 -14.48 8.90 26.75
CA ALA A 495 -14.81 7.59 27.34
C ALA A 495 -14.14 6.44 26.57
N MET A 496 -13.82 6.66 25.28
CA MET A 496 -13.07 5.71 24.46
C MET A 496 -11.56 5.79 24.78
N THR A 497 -11.19 5.38 25.99
CA THR A 497 -9.79 5.22 26.41
C THR A 497 -9.14 4.03 25.70
N PRO A 498 -7.79 3.86 25.74
CA PRO A 498 -7.13 2.67 25.19
C PRO A 498 -7.65 1.33 25.75
N ASP A 499 -8.09 1.28 27.02
CA ASP A 499 -8.71 0.09 27.61
C ASP A 499 -10.13 -0.14 27.09
N ALA A 500 -10.92 0.92 26.90
CA ALA A 500 -12.26 0.82 26.30
C ALA A 500 -12.18 0.38 24.81
N LEU A 501 -11.24 0.95 24.06
CA LEU A 501 -10.91 0.53 22.68
C LEU A 501 -10.57 -0.96 22.61
N LYS A 502 -9.72 -1.43 23.52
CA LYS A 502 -9.31 -2.84 23.63
C LYS A 502 -10.48 -3.78 24.02
N ALA A 503 -11.45 -3.28 24.78
CA ALA A 503 -12.66 -4.03 25.14
C ALA A 503 -13.73 -4.01 24.04
N TYR A 504 -13.77 -2.96 23.20
CA TYR A 504 -14.85 -2.69 22.26
C TYR A 504 -15.24 -3.87 21.34
N PRO A 505 -14.31 -4.63 20.71
CA PRO A 505 -14.68 -5.75 19.85
C PRO A 505 -15.48 -6.84 20.60
N LYS A 506 -15.08 -7.13 21.84
CA LYS A 506 -15.79 -8.08 22.72
C LYS A 506 -17.15 -7.53 23.14
N ASP A 507 -17.23 -6.26 23.52
CA ASP A 507 -18.45 -5.71 24.09
C ASP A 507 -19.51 -5.43 22.99
N TRP A 508 -19.09 -5.03 21.78
CA TRP A 508 -19.89 -5.06 20.55
C TRP A 508 -20.39 -6.47 20.22
N ALA A 509 -19.52 -7.48 20.32
CA ALA A 509 -19.91 -8.87 20.08
C ALA A 509 -20.88 -9.40 21.16
N ALA A 510 -20.77 -8.96 22.41
CA ALA A 510 -21.72 -9.28 23.47
C ALA A 510 -23.09 -8.63 23.22
N ALA A 511 -23.12 -7.39 22.72
CA ALA A 511 -24.37 -6.70 22.34
C ALA A 511 -25.03 -7.29 21.07
N THR A 512 -24.25 -7.93 20.20
CA THR A 512 -24.71 -8.47 18.90
C THR A 512 -25.05 -9.96 18.96
N PHE A 513 -24.24 -10.77 19.65
CA PHE A 513 -24.36 -12.23 19.68
C PHE A 513 -24.60 -12.81 21.09
N GLY A 514 -24.64 -11.96 22.12
CA GLY A 514 -24.74 -12.38 23.53
C GLY A 514 -23.37 -12.76 24.11
N ALA A 515 -23.28 -12.77 25.44
CA ALA A 515 -22.01 -12.87 26.16
C ALA A 515 -21.24 -14.20 25.98
N ALA A 516 -21.90 -15.28 25.55
CA ALA A 516 -21.36 -16.64 25.58
C ALA A 516 -20.14 -16.88 24.66
N HIS A 517 -20.06 -16.19 23.52
CA HIS A 517 -18.96 -16.28 22.56
C HIS A 517 -18.37 -14.90 22.21
N ALA A 518 -18.63 -13.90 23.07
CA ALA A 518 -18.32 -12.50 22.78
C ALA A 518 -16.81 -12.23 22.69
N ALA A 519 -16.00 -12.92 23.50
CA ALA A 519 -14.54 -12.75 23.47
C ALA A 519 -13.95 -13.35 22.17
N GLU A 520 -14.44 -14.53 21.77
CA GLU A 520 -14.02 -15.22 20.56
C GLU A 520 -14.43 -14.46 19.30
N ILE A 521 -15.68 -14.00 19.23
CA ILE A 521 -16.19 -13.22 18.09
C ILE A 521 -15.52 -11.85 17.99
N GLY A 522 -15.30 -11.16 19.12
CA GLY A 522 -14.55 -9.91 19.13
C GLY A 522 -13.15 -10.08 18.56
N GLU A 523 -12.42 -11.12 18.98
CA GLU A 523 -11.09 -11.46 18.47
C GLU A 523 -11.10 -11.92 16.99
N LEU A 524 -12.17 -12.59 16.52
CA LEU A 524 -12.34 -12.89 15.08
C LEU A 524 -12.42 -11.59 14.25
N VAL A 525 -13.25 -10.63 14.67
CA VAL A 525 -13.42 -9.33 14.01
C VAL A 525 -12.13 -8.50 14.09
N THR A 526 -11.42 -8.53 15.21
CA THR A 526 -10.11 -7.87 15.37
C THR A 526 -9.05 -8.44 14.42
N ARG A 527 -8.90 -9.78 14.32
CA ARG A 527 -7.94 -10.35 13.36
C ARG A 527 -8.34 -10.10 11.92
N TYR A 528 -9.63 -10.20 11.59
CA TYR A 528 -10.12 -9.82 10.26
C TYR A 528 -9.72 -8.38 9.91
N GLY A 529 -10.05 -7.41 10.76
CA GLY A 529 -9.75 -5.99 10.52
C GLY A 529 -8.25 -5.72 10.42
N GLN A 530 -7.43 -6.40 11.22
CA GLN A 530 -5.98 -6.31 11.13
C GLN A 530 -5.42 -6.90 9.82
N TYR A 531 -5.89 -8.07 9.39
CA TYR A 531 -5.41 -8.71 8.18
C TYR A 531 -5.84 -7.95 6.93
N ALA A 532 -7.10 -7.48 6.90
CA ALA A 532 -7.64 -6.64 5.82
C ALA A 532 -6.97 -5.26 5.71
N ALA A 533 -6.53 -4.68 6.83
CA ALA A 533 -5.86 -3.38 6.83
C ALA A 533 -4.40 -3.41 6.37
N ARG A 534 -3.74 -4.58 6.28
CA ARG A 534 -2.36 -4.69 5.75
C ARG A 534 -2.26 -4.29 4.28
N ARG A 535 -3.30 -4.63 3.49
CA ARG A 535 -3.44 -4.29 2.06
C ARG A 535 -4.89 -4.51 1.65
N LYS A 536 -5.53 -3.47 1.08
CA LYS A 536 -6.93 -3.52 0.61
C LYS A 536 -7.11 -4.65 -0.43
N PRO A 537 -8.25 -5.37 -0.47
CA PRO A 537 -8.49 -6.49 -1.39
C PRO A 537 -8.16 -6.18 -2.85
N GLU A 538 -8.60 -5.02 -3.34
CA GLU A 538 -8.42 -4.54 -4.71
C GLU A 538 -6.96 -4.27 -5.06
N LEU A 539 -6.10 -4.08 -4.04
CA LEU A 539 -4.65 -3.96 -4.17
C LEU A 539 -3.92 -5.31 -4.04
N VAL A 540 -4.57 -6.40 -3.63
CA VAL A 540 -3.94 -7.73 -3.52
C VAL A 540 -3.71 -8.31 -4.93
N ASP A 541 -2.52 -8.84 -5.14
CA ASP A 541 -2.09 -9.45 -6.39
C ASP A 541 -1.02 -10.52 -6.14
N ALA A 542 -0.62 -11.21 -7.21
CA ALA A 542 0.41 -12.25 -7.21
C ALA A 542 1.85 -11.76 -6.91
N SER A 543 2.04 -10.47 -6.62
CA SER A 543 3.32 -9.85 -6.22
C SER A 543 3.29 -9.20 -4.83
N SER A 544 2.13 -9.23 -4.15
CA SER A 544 1.87 -8.45 -2.95
C SER A 544 2.65 -8.90 -1.71
N PHE A 545 2.99 -10.18 -1.66
CA PHE A 545 3.83 -10.80 -0.64
C PHE A 545 4.81 -11.75 -1.31
N ARG A 546 5.98 -12.00 -0.69
CA ARG A 546 7.03 -12.81 -1.33
C ARG A 546 6.82 -14.31 -1.11
N LEU A 547 6.99 -15.09 -2.17
CA LEU A 547 7.21 -16.54 -2.08
C LEU A 547 8.66 -16.83 -1.64
N GLY A 548 8.88 -18.04 -1.13
CA GLY A 548 10.20 -18.54 -0.75
C GLY A 548 10.88 -19.36 -1.86
N ILE A 549 11.76 -20.27 -1.46
CA ILE A 549 12.59 -21.06 -2.40
C ILE A 549 11.79 -22.21 -3.04
N VAL A 550 11.97 -22.38 -4.36
CA VAL A 550 11.48 -23.54 -5.12
C VAL A 550 12.53 -24.65 -5.09
N GLY A 551 12.21 -25.79 -4.50
CA GLY A 551 12.99 -27.03 -4.60
C GLY A 551 12.18 -28.17 -5.22
N ASP A 552 12.84 -29.30 -5.49
CA ASP A 552 12.22 -30.44 -6.19
C ASP A 552 11.21 -31.17 -5.29
N ALA A 553 11.54 -31.31 -4.00
CA ALA A 553 10.71 -31.95 -2.98
C ALA A 553 10.01 -30.97 -2.01
N SER A 554 10.16 -29.65 -2.21
CA SER A 554 9.61 -28.65 -1.30
C SER A 554 9.34 -27.31 -1.98
N LEU A 555 8.21 -26.70 -1.66
CA LEU A 555 7.81 -25.36 -2.07
C LEU A 555 7.70 -24.49 -0.81
N ASP A 556 8.68 -23.62 -0.56
CA ASP A 556 8.67 -22.72 0.59
C ASP A 556 7.71 -21.54 0.32
N GLY A 557 6.65 -21.44 1.12
CA GLY A 557 5.57 -20.47 0.95
C GLY A 557 6.00 -19.02 1.11
N GLY A 558 7.11 -18.75 1.81
CA GLY A 558 7.53 -17.40 2.18
C GLY A 558 6.47 -16.62 2.97
N ASP A 559 6.63 -15.30 2.98
CA ASP A 559 5.71 -14.34 3.61
C ASP A 559 4.27 -14.49 3.09
N PHE A 560 4.06 -14.80 1.81
CA PHE A 560 2.71 -15.06 1.27
C PHE A 560 2.10 -16.33 1.89
N GLY A 561 2.87 -17.40 2.01
CA GLY A 561 2.44 -18.65 2.68
C GLY A 561 2.07 -18.42 4.14
N ASP A 562 2.80 -17.55 4.85
CA ASP A 562 2.46 -17.17 6.22
C ASP A 562 1.12 -16.41 6.30
N ARG A 563 0.82 -15.52 5.33
CA ARG A 563 -0.52 -14.88 5.24
C ARG A 563 -1.64 -15.89 4.97
N ILE A 564 -1.39 -16.93 4.17
CA ILE A 564 -2.36 -18.01 3.94
C ILE A 564 -2.61 -18.78 5.24
N ALA A 565 -1.58 -19.13 6.00
CA ALA A 565 -1.73 -19.82 7.28
C ALA A 565 -2.52 -18.99 8.32
N GLU A 566 -2.35 -17.68 8.34
CA GLU A 566 -3.17 -16.76 9.16
C GLU A 566 -4.65 -16.77 8.76
N TRP A 567 -4.96 -16.71 7.45
CA TRP A 567 -6.34 -16.78 6.95
C TRP A 567 -6.99 -18.15 7.15
N ASP A 568 -6.26 -19.24 6.91
CA ASP A 568 -6.71 -20.62 7.14
C ASP A 568 -7.07 -20.84 8.63
N ALA A 569 -6.23 -20.36 9.54
CA ALA A 569 -6.49 -20.43 10.99
C ALA A 569 -7.69 -19.57 11.41
N LEU A 570 -7.92 -18.43 10.74
CA LEU A 570 -9.08 -17.57 11.02
C LEU A 570 -10.38 -18.20 10.52
N GLU A 571 -10.43 -18.70 9.27
CA GLU A 571 -11.61 -19.39 8.70
C GLU A 571 -11.98 -20.66 9.50
N ALA A 572 -10.98 -21.41 9.99
CA ALA A 572 -11.22 -22.56 10.87
C ALA A 572 -11.87 -22.15 12.21
N ARG A 573 -11.42 -21.05 12.83
CA ARG A 573 -12.03 -20.51 14.07
C ARG A 573 -13.43 -19.95 13.84
N VAL A 574 -13.68 -19.31 12.70
CA VAL A 574 -15.03 -18.88 12.29
C VAL A 574 -15.98 -20.08 12.21
N ALA A 575 -15.59 -21.14 11.50
CA ALA A 575 -16.41 -22.35 11.37
C ALA A 575 -16.68 -23.03 12.73
N GLN A 576 -15.68 -23.06 13.62
CA GLN A 576 -15.83 -23.59 14.98
C GLN A 576 -16.85 -22.80 15.82
N ILE A 577 -16.86 -21.47 15.73
CA ILE A 577 -17.81 -20.63 16.47
C ILE A 577 -19.22 -20.73 15.85
N LYS A 578 -19.33 -20.72 14.51
CA LYS A 578 -20.61 -20.89 13.80
C LYS A 578 -21.38 -22.12 14.29
N ALA A 579 -20.69 -23.24 14.50
CA ALA A 579 -21.28 -24.50 14.96
C ALA A 579 -21.84 -24.47 16.40
N GLN A 580 -21.57 -23.41 17.17
CA GLN A 580 -22.04 -23.22 18.55
C GLN A 580 -23.13 -22.14 18.68
N LEU A 581 -23.34 -21.33 17.64
CA LEU A 581 -24.35 -20.28 17.63
C LEU A 581 -25.77 -20.82 17.46
N ARG A 582 -26.77 -20.08 17.96
CA ARG A 582 -28.17 -20.43 17.76
C ARG A 582 -28.59 -20.21 16.30
N PRO A 583 -29.57 -20.97 15.77
CA PRO A 583 -30.04 -20.80 14.39
C PRO A 583 -30.50 -19.37 14.04
N ASP A 584 -31.10 -18.64 14.99
CA ASP A 584 -31.55 -17.26 14.81
C ASP A 584 -30.40 -16.24 14.66
N GLN A 585 -29.16 -16.64 14.93
CA GLN A 585 -27.97 -15.78 14.84
C GLN A 585 -27.19 -15.98 13.54
N LEU A 586 -27.52 -16.98 12.72
CA LEU A 586 -26.66 -17.43 11.62
C LEU A 586 -26.62 -16.43 10.45
N ASP A 587 -27.73 -15.76 10.11
CA ASP A 587 -27.72 -14.72 9.07
C ASP A 587 -26.88 -13.49 9.51
N ALA A 588 -27.01 -13.07 10.77
CA ALA A 588 -26.21 -11.99 11.35
C ALA A 588 -24.71 -12.36 11.43
N TYR A 589 -24.40 -13.58 11.84
CA TYR A 589 -23.02 -14.07 11.92
C TYR A 589 -22.40 -14.23 10.53
N PHE A 590 -23.19 -14.70 9.54
CA PHE A 590 -22.71 -14.84 8.17
C PHE A 590 -22.25 -13.49 7.62
N GLN A 591 -23.09 -12.47 7.70
CA GLN A 591 -22.78 -11.18 7.08
C GLN A 591 -21.75 -10.35 7.84
N LEU A 592 -21.71 -10.42 9.18
CA LEU A 592 -20.82 -9.60 10.02
C LEU A 592 -19.45 -10.23 10.31
N VAL A 593 -19.30 -11.55 10.19
CA VAL A 593 -18.08 -12.27 10.64
C VAL A 593 -17.59 -13.29 9.63
N GLU A 594 -18.45 -14.18 9.13
CA GLU A 594 -18.00 -15.30 8.28
C GLU A 594 -17.68 -14.87 6.86
N HIS A 595 -18.63 -14.21 6.18
CA HIS A 595 -18.48 -13.70 4.81
C HIS A 595 -17.18 -12.90 4.59
N PRO A 596 -16.89 -11.82 5.36
CA PRO A 596 -15.67 -11.06 5.15
C PRO A 596 -14.39 -11.90 5.32
N VAL A 597 -14.37 -12.85 6.26
CA VAL A 597 -13.23 -13.76 6.45
C VAL A 597 -13.08 -14.74 5.28
N ILE A 598 -14.14 -15.46 4.88
CA ILE A 598 -14.03 -16.46 3.80
C ILE A 598 -13.75 -15.81 2.44
N ALA A 599 -14.23 -14.58 2.23
CA ALA A 599 -14.00 -13.80 1.02
C ALA A 599 -12.53 -13.37 0.89
N LEU A 600 -11.93 -12.74 1.90
CA LEU A 600 -10.51 -12.38 1.85
C LEU A 600 -9.60 -13.61 1.86
N ALA A 601 -9.93 -14.65 2.63
CA ALA A 601 -9.18 -15.91 2.61
C ALA A 601 -9.18 -16.55 1.21
N ASN A 602 -10.32 -16.51 0.50
CA ASN A 602 -10.42 -16.97 -0.89
C ASN A 602 -9.58 -16.10 -1.85
N LEU A 603 -9.65 -14.77 -1.75
CA LEU A 603 -8.89 -13.85 -2.60
C LEU A 603 -7.37 -14.00 -2.41
N TYR A 604 -6.90 -14.17 -1.17
CA TYR A 604 -5.50 -14.43 -0.87
C TYR A 604 -5.06 -15.79 -1.47
N ARG A 605 -5.87 -16.85 -1.33
CA ARG A 605 -5.58 -18.17 -1.94
C ARG A 605 -5.54 -18.11 -3.46
N LEU A 606 -6.43 -17.35 -4.11
CA LEU A 606 -6.40 -17.09 -5.55
C LEU A 606 -5.05 -16.50 -5.97
N TYR A 607 -4.64 -15.37 -5.38
CA TYR A 607 -3.40 -14.71 -5.80
C TYR A 607 -2.12 -15.45 -5.38
N TYR A 608 -2.16 -16.22 -4.29
CA TYR A 608 -1.08 -17.14 -3.91
C TYR A 608 -0.91 -18.28 -4.93
N ALA A 609 -2.02 -18.87 -5.40
CA ALA A 609 -1.98 -19.88 -6.46
C ALA A 609 -1.48 -19.28 -7.79
N VAL A 610 -1.91 -18.06 -8.15
CA VAL A 610 -1.40 -17.35 -9.34
C VAL A 610 0.11 -17.03 -9.22
N ALA A 611 0.60 -16.68 -8.02
CA ALA A 611 2.02 -16.46 -7.77
C ALA A 611 2.84 -17.75 -7.97
N TRP A 612 2.39 -18.86 -7.38
CA TRP A 612 3.04 -20.17 -7.55
C TRP A 612 3.00 -20.65 -9.00
N ASN A 613 1.84 -20.54 -9.66
CA ASN A 613 1.68 -20.88 -11.07
C ASN A 613 2.70 -20.13 -11.94
N ARG A 614 2.84 -18.81 -11.77
CA ARG A 614 3.79 -17.99 -12.55
C ARG A 614 5.24 -18.40 -12.29
N THR A 615 5.62 -18.57 -11.02
CA THR A 615 6.98 -18.97 -10.63
C THR A 615 7.38 -20.36 -11.14
N LEU A 616 6.44 -21.31 -11.19
CA LEU A 616 6.68 -22.68 -11.67
C LEU A 616 6.58 -22.77 -13.20
N ALA A 617 5.61 -22.10 -13.83
CA ALA A 617 5.44 -22.11 -15.29
C ALA A 617 6.53 -21.32 -16.04
N ALA A 618 7.26 -20.43 -15.35
CA ALA A 618 8.50 -19.82 -15.84
C ALA A 618 9.67 -20.82 -15.93
N LYS A 619 9.63 -21.90 -15.14
CA LYS A 619 10.62 -22.99 -15.13
C LYS A 619 10.19 -24.24 -15.93
N ASN A 620 9.03 -24.16 -16.60
CA ASN A 620 8.39 -25.30 -17.29
C ASN A 620 8.11 -26.50 -16.36
N ASP A 621 7.81 -26.23 -15.09
CA ASP A 621 7.55 -27.23 -14.05
C ASP A 621 6.06 -27.62 -14.03
N SER A 622 5.74 -28.91 -14.22
CA SER A 622 4.35 -29.40 -14.33
C SER A 622 3.51 -29.17 -13.07
N ARG A 623 4.14 -28.93 -11.91
CA ARG A 623 3.44 -28.52 -10.67
C ARG A 623 2.68 -27.21 -10.85
N ALA A 624 3.09 -26.36 -11.81
CA ALA A 624 2.36 -25.14 -12.17
C ALA A 624 0.91 -25.41 -12.58
N ASN A 625 0.61 -26.57 -13.19
CA ASN A 625 -0.73 -26.92 -13.64
C ASN A 625 -1.70 -27.06 -12.45
N VAL A 626 -1.27 -27.69 -11.36
CA VAL A 626 -2.03 -27.79 -10.10
C VAL A 626 -2.38 -26.40 -9.56
N PHE A 627 -1.43 -25.45 -9.62
CA PHE A 627 -1.68 -24.07 -9.19
C PHE A 627 -2.55 -23.26 -10.16
N ALA A 628 -2.66 -23.65 -11.44
CA ALA A 628 -3.67 -23.10 -12.34
C ALA A 628 -5.07 -23.60 -11.94
N ASP A 629 -5.23 -24.90 -11.69
CA ASP A 629 -6.49 -25.49 -11.23
C ASP A 629 -6.98 -24.88 -9.90
N LEU A 630 -6.07 -24.67 -8.94
CA LEU A 630 -6.37 -24.03 -7.66
C LEU A 630 -6.80 -22.56 -7.82
N ALA A 631 -6.16 -21.82 -8.73
CA ALA A 631 -6.54 -20.43 -9.02
C ALA A 631 -7.92 -20.35 -9.70
N GLU A 632 -8.17 -21.18 -10.71
CA GLU A 632 -9.46 -21.27 -11.40
C GLU A 632 -10.59 -21.68 -10.43
N ALA A 633 -10.32 -22.60 -9.50
CA ALA A 633 -11.26 -23.00 -8.45
C ALA A 633 -11.53 -21.88 -7.42
N ALA A 634 -10.50 -21.13 -6.99
CA ALA A 634 -10.67 -20.01 -6.07
C ALA A 634 -11.47 -18.86 -6.71
N PHE A 635 -11.21 -18.53 -7.98
CA PHE A 635 -12.01 -17.55 -8.71
C PHE A 635 -13.47 -17.98 -8.91
N LYS A 636 -13.74 -19.29 -9.08
CA LYS A 636 -15.12 -19.81 -9.09
C LYS A 636 -15.79 -19.76 -7.71
N ARG A 637 -15.03 -20.02 -6.62
CA ARG A 637 -15.52 -19.95 -5.23
C ARG A 637 -15.90 -18.52 -4.83
N ASP A 638 -15.23 -17.52 -5.39
CA ASP A 638 -15.49 -16.10 -5.15
C ASP A 638 -16.93 -15.68 -5.47
N GLN A 639 -17.40 -16.01 -6.68
CA GLN A 639 -18.80 -15.80 -7.07
C GLN A 639 -19.76 -16.56 -6.14
N ALA A 640 -19.46 -17.81 -5.79
CA ALA A 640 -20.32 -18.61 -4.93
C ALA A 640 -20.45 -18.06 -3.49
N ILE A 641 -19.41 -17.40 -2.96
CA ILE A 641 -19.46 -16.68 -1.68
C ILE A 641 -20.39 -15.46 -1.78
N SER A 642 -20.31 -14.73 -2.89
CA SER A 642 -21.18 -13.58 -3.17
C SER A 642 -22.64 -14.02 -3.35
N ASP A 643 -22.88 -15.09 -4.11
CA ASP A 643 -24.21 -15.69 -4.31
C ASP A 643 -24.84 -16.13 -2.97
N GLN A 644 -24.03 -16.68 -2.04
CA GLN A 644 -24.48 -17.04 -0.70
C GLN A 644 -24.92 -15.81 0.10
N TYR A 645 -24.20 -14.69 0.04
CA TYR A 645 -24.61 -13.43 0.68
C TYR A 645 -25.90 -12.87 0.07
N HIS A 646 -26.12 -13.06 -1.22
CA HIS A 646 -27.36 -12.62 -1.89
C HIS A 646 -28.55 -13.53 -1.57
N ALA A 647 -28.34 -14.70 -0.95
CA ALA A 647 -29.38 -15.67 -0.61
C ALA A 647 -29.86 -15.61 0.86
N ILE A 648 -29.00 -15.19 1.82
CA ILE A 648 -29.36 -15.13 3.26
C ILE A 648 -30.58 -14.25 3.56
N ALA A 649 -31.24 -14.50 4.69
CA ALA A 649 -32.47 -13.81 5.12
C ALA A 649 -33.56 -13.73 4.03
N ASN A 650 -33.74 -14.81 3.25
CA ASN A 650 -34.62 -14.90 2.07
C ASN A 650 -34.31 -13.83 1.00
N GLY A 651 -33.04 -13.67 0.67
CA GLY A 651 -32.57 -12.72 -0.35
C GLY A 651 -32.68 -11.24 0.05
N LYS A 652 -32.71 -10.94 1.36
CA LYS A 652 -32.87 -9.57 1.87
C LYS A 652 -31.78 -8.62 1.38
N TRP A 653 -30.56 -9.14 1.16
CA TRP A 653 -29.37 -8.39 0.76
C TRP A 653 -28.92 -8.67 -0.68
N ALA A 654 -29.79 -9.24 -1.52
CA ALA A 654 -29.50 -9.50 -2.92
C ALA A 654 -29.10 -8.22 -3.67
N GLY A 655 -27.87 -8.20 -4.19
CA GLY A 655 -27.24 -7.03 -4.79
C GLY A 655 -26.16 -6.34 -3.96
N MET A 656 -26.11 -6.54 -2.64
CA MET A 656 -25.18 -5.80 -1.77
C MET A 656 -23.71 -6.21 -1.97
N MET A 657 -23.44 -7.44 -2.40
CA MET A 657 -22.09 -7.89 -2.77
C MET A 657 -21.98 -8.01 -4.30
N LEU A 658 -22.16 -6.90 -5.02
CA LEU A 658 -21.99 -6.80 -6.49
C LEU A 658 -20.70 -6.09 -6.92
N GLN A 659 -19.94 -5.54 -5.98
CA GLN A 659 -18.76 -4.74 -6.30
C GLN A 659 -17.63 -5.60 -6.90
N THR A 660 -17.15 -5.20 -8.08
CA THR A 660 -15.95 -5.78 -8.70
C THR A 660 -14.71 -5.51 -7.84
N HIS A 661 -13.90 -6.53 -7.60
CA HIS A 661 -12.70 -6.47 -6.75
C HIS A 661 -11.50 -7.25 -7.32
N ILE A 662 -11.68 -8.08 -8.36
CA ILE A 662 -10.62 -8.88 -9.00
C ILE A 662 -10.32 -8.34 -10.41
N GLY A 663 -9.03 -8.06 -10.68
CA GLY A 663 -8.55 -7.73 -12.03
C GLY A 663 -8.20 -6.26 -12.29
N TYR A 664 -8.09 -5.43 -11.25
CA TYR A 664 -7.71 -4.01 -11.39
C TYR A 664 -6.31 -3.83 -12.00
N THR A 665 -6.24 -3.15 -13.15
CA THR A 665 -4.99 -2.79 -13.83
C THR A 665 -4.57 -1.33 -13.62
N THR A 666 -5.50 -0.46 -13.19
CA THR A 666 -5.25 0.96 -12.90
C THR A 666 -5.71 1.29 -11.46
N TRP A 667 -6.16 2.52 -11.22
CA TRP A 667 -6.85 2.90 -9.98
C TRP A 667 -8.33 2.48 -9.99
N GLN A 668 -8.96 2.43 -11.16
CA GLN A 668 -10.38 2.18 -11.36
C GLN A 668 -10.67 0.67 -11.55
N GLN A 669 -11.88 0.26 -11.20
CA GLN A 669 -12.38 -1.12 -11.36
C GLN A 669 -12.63 -1.49 -12.84
N PRO A 670 -12.45 -2.76 -13.23
CA PRO A 670 -13.02 -3.29 -14.46
C PRO A 670 -14.56 -3.50 -14.32
N ASP A 671 -15.25 -3.65 -15.45
CA ASP A 671 -16.72 -3.83 -15.49
C ASP A 671 -17.23 -5.08 -14.74
N LYS A 672 -16.34 -6.05 -14.49
CA LYS A 672 -16.61 -7.34 -13.83
C LYS A 672 -15.33 -7.93 -13.26
N ASN A 673 -15.44 -8.86 -12.32
CA ASN A 673 -14.30 -9.67 -11.85
C ASN A 673 -13.62 -10.38 -13.04
N VAL A 674 -12.28 -10.25 -13.15
CA VAL A 674 -11.48 -10.87 -14.22
C VAL A 674 -10.50 -11.88 -13.63
N MET A 675 -10.60 -13.14 -14.07
CA MET A 675 -9.68 -14.21 -13.68
C MET A 675 -8.21 -13.82 -13.98
N PRO A 676 -7.32 -13.77 -12.97
CA PRO A 676 -5.91 -13.45 -13.20
C PRO A 676 -5.24 -14.48 -14.11
N ALA A 677 -4.47 -14.01 -15.11
CA ALA A 677 -3.82 -14.90 -16.07
C ALA A 677 -2.84 -15.89 -15.40
N VAL A 678 -3.08 -17.18 -15.66
CA VAL A 678 -2.26 -18.35 -15.32
C VAL A 678 -1.74 -19.03 -16.58
N LYS A 679 -0.63 -19.77 -16.48
CA LYS A 679 0.01 -20.50 -17.57
C LYS A 679 0.06 -22.00 -17.25
N ARG A 680 -0.39 -22.84 -18.18
CA ARG A 680 -0.20 -24.30 -18.14
C ARG A 680 1.02 -24.71 -18.96
N VAL A 681 1.66 -25.83 -18.60
CA VAL A 681 2.89 -26.34 -19.21
C VAL A 681 2.79 -27.85 -19.49
N PRO A 682 3.63 -28.44 -20.36
CA PRO A 682 3.59 -29.87 -20.66
C PRO A 682 3.82 -30.75 -19.41
N GLY A 683 3.20 -31.93 -19.41
CA GLY A 683 3.28 -32.90 -18.31
C GLY A 683 2.20 -32.71 -17.24
N THR A 684 2.16 -33.65 -16.30
CA THR A 684 1.23 -33.67 -15.16
C THR A 684 1.99 -33.70 -13.84
N ALA A 685 1.29 -33.40 -12.74
CA ALA A 685 1.75 -33.57 -11.37
C ALA A 685 0.56 -33.97 -10.51
N ASP A 686 0.76 -34.82 -9.51
CA ASP A 686 -0.31 -35.16 -8.57
C ASP A 686 -0.59 -33.98 -7.62
N ALA A 687 -1.87 -33.59 -7.50
CA ALA A 687 -2.26 -32.42 -6.74
C ALA A 687 -2.02 -32.59 -5.22
N ALA A 688 -2.24 -33.79 -4.68
CA ALA A 688 -2.02 -34.06 -3.27
C ALA A 688 -0.52 -34.03 -2.93
N ALA A 689 0.32 -34.60 -3.78
CA ALA A 689 1.77 -34.53 -3.67
C ALA A 689 2.30 -33.09 -3.73
N VAL A 690 1.80 -32.26 -4.67
CA VAL A 690 2.21 -30.85 -4.77
C VAL A 690 1.79 -30.03 -3.55
N LEU A 691 0.57 -30.22 -3.04
CA LEU A 691 0.14 -29.59 -1.80
C LEU A 691 0.97 -30.07 -0.60
N ALA A 692 1.32 -31.35 -0.54
CA ALA A 692 2.21 -31.90 0.48
C ALA A 692 3.67 -31.40 0.37
N GLN A 693 4.09 -30.82 -0.75
CA GLN A 693 5.40 -30.15 -0.89
C GLN A 693 5.43 -28.74 -0.29
N LEU A 694 4.30 -28.07 -0.09
CA LEU A 694 4.26 -26.74 0.54
C LEU A 694 4.81 -26.78 1.97
N LYS A 695 5.64 -25.80 2.34
CA LYS A 695 6.23 -25.65 3.68
C LYS A 695 6.06 -24.21 4.19
N PRO A 696 5.86 -24.02 5.50
CA PRO A 696 5.99 -22.70 6.13
C PRO A 696 7.39 -22.12 5.93
N PHE A 697 7.50 -20.79 5.98
CA PHE A 697 8.76 -20.10 5.81
C PHE A 697 9.78 -20.47 6.91
N ARG A 698 11.07 -20.52 6.55
CA ARG A 698 12.17 -20.89 7.46
C ARG A 698 13.31 -19.87 7.43
N HIS A 699 13.31 -18.95 8.38
CA HIS A 699 14.49 -18.16 8.74
C HIS A 699 15.61 -19.10 9.22
N MET A 700 16.82 -18.99 8.65
CA MET A 700 18.01 -19.74 9.10
C MET A 700 19.29 -18.95 8.81
N GLY A 701 19.70 -18.08 9.75
CA GLY A 701 21.01 -17.42 9.67
C GLY A 701 21.40 -16.60 10.90
N PRO A 702 22.72 -16.46 11.19
CA PRO A 702 23.22 -15.57 12.25
C PRO A 702 23.11 -14.08 11.86
N TYR A 703 22.78 -13.79 10.61
CA TYR A 703 22.60 -12.44 10.03
C TYR A 703 21.13 -12.10 9.70
N GLU A 704 20.18 -12.91 10.16
CA GLU A 704 18.74 -12.60 10.06
C GLU A 704 18.42 -11.26 10.76
N PRO A 705 17.44 -10.47 10.27
CA PRO A 705 17.04 -9.23 10.91
C PRO A 705 16.57 -9.46 12.36
N ARG A 706 16.92 -8.57 13.29
CA ARG A 706 16.45 -8.64 14.68
C ARG A 706 15.22 -7.74 14.83
N VAL A 707 14.06 -8.37 14.97
CA VAL A 707 12.75 -7.73 15.01
C VAL A 707 12.28 -7.59 16.46
N VAL A 708 11.81 -6.40 16.84
CA VAL A 708 11.18 -6.14 18.14
C VAL A 708 9.87 -5.39 17.91
N GLU A 709 8.78 -5.90 18.46
CA GLU A 709 7.47 -5.25 18.37
C GLU A 709 7.44 -3.97 19.21
N ALA A 710 6.83 -2.89 18.71
CA ALA A 710 6.91 -1.60 19.43
C ALA A 710 6.18 -1.62 20.79
N THR A 711 5.25 -2.55 20.98
CA THR A 711 4.56 -2.82 22.25
C THR A 711 5.45 -3.47 23.33
N GLN A 712 6.63 -3.98 22.95
CA GLN A 712 7.56 -4.75 23.81
C GLN A 712 8.74 -3.91 24.34
N PHE A 713 8.50 -2.64 24.67
CA PHE A 713 9.51 -1.82 25.33
C PHE A 713 9.80 -2.32 26.76
N VAL A 714 11.07 -2.28 27.18
CA VAL A 714 11.50 -2.69 28.53
C VAL A 714 11.46 -1.53 29.53
N ARG A 715 11.46 -0.28 29.04
CA ARG A 715 11.35 0.93 29.85
C ARG A 715 10.68 2.05 29.05
N ALA A 716 9.87 2.86 29.71
CA ALA A 716 9.34 4.11 29.21
C ALA A 716 9.72 5.26 30.15
N SER A 717 9.96 6.44 29.58
CA SER A 717 10.18 7.70 30.28
C SER A 717 9.11 8.71 29.84
N SER A 718 8.55 9.43 30.80
CA SER A 718 7.39 10.31 30.63
C SER A 718 7.69 11.70 31.18
N ALA A 719 7.44 12.75 30.40
CA ALA A 719 7.76 14.13 30.73
C ALA A 719 6.82 15.10 29.99
N LYS A 720 6.77 16.37 30.42
CA LYS A 720 5.82 17.40 29.90
C LYS A 720 4.34 17.01 29.94
N GLY A 721 3.97 16.00 30.74
CA GLY A 721 2.62 15.43 30.75
C GLY A 721 2.33 14.43 29.62
N LEU A 722 3.34 14.04 28.83
CA LEU A 722 3.28 13.00 27.82
C LEU A 722 3.77 11.65 28.34
N ALA A 723 3.06 10.58 28.02
CA ALA A 723 3.46 9.20 28.24
C ALA A 723 3.26 8.35 26.98
N TRP A 724 4.27 7.56 26.62
CA TRP A 724 4.13 6.55 25.56
C TRP A 724 3.18 5.44 26.01
N THR A 725 2.14 5.19 25.21
CA THR A 725 1.09 4.20 25.48
C THR A 725 1.05 3.17 24.37
N ALA A 726 1.02 1.89 24.73
CA ALA A 726 0.82 0.80 23.77
C ALA A 726 -0.66 0.69 23.40
N ILE A 727 -0.95 0.72 22.09
CA ILE A 727 -2.26 0.50 21.48
C ILE A 727 -2.21 -0.88 20.79
N PRO A 728 -2.82 -1.93 21.38
CA PRO A 728 -2.84 -3.26 20.78
C PRO A 728 -3.45 -3.26 19.37
N ASN A 729 -3.10 -4.26 18.56
CA ASN A 729 -3.58 -4.52 17.20
C ASN A 729 -3.28 -3.45 16.12
N LEU A 730 -3.10 -2.17 16.49
CA LEU A 730 -2.84 -1.06 15.56
C LEU A 730 -1.62 -1.34 14.68
N GLY A 731 -1.79 -1.28 13.35
CA GLY A 731 -0.76 -1.69 12.39
C GLY A 731 -0.80 -3.20 12.11
N HIS A 732 0.33 -3.79 11.73
CA HIS A 732 0.36 -5.14 11.14
C HIS A 732 0.56 -6.29 12.14
N GLY A 733 1.08 -6.00 13.33
CA GLY A 733 1.58 -6.97 14.31
C GLY A 733 0.82 -6.96 15.64
N SER A 734 1.55 -6.97 16.76
CA SER A 734 0.98 -6.93 18.12
C SER A 734 0.25 -5.62 18.44
N GLY A 735 0.65 -4.52 17.80
CA GLY A 735 0.13 -3.17 18.02
C GLY A 735 1.18 -2.11 17.72
N ALA A 736 0.89 -0.87 18.13
CA ALA A 736 1.78 0.28 17.99
C ALA A 736 1.88 1.07 19.29
N VAL A 737 2.80 2.02 19.37
CA VAL A 737 2.92 2.98 20.47
C VAL A 737 2.60 4.39 20.01
N VAL A 738 1.84 5.11 20.84
CA VAL A 738 1.39 6.49 20.63
C VAL A 738 1.71 7.29 21.90
N ALA A 739 2.26 8.50 21.78
CA ALA A 739 2.40 9.39 22.93
C ALA A 739 1.06 10.04 23.26
N LEU A 740 0.58 9.88 24.49
CA LEU A 740 -0.69 10.43 24.97
C LEU A 740 -0.48 11.45 26.10
N PRO A 741 -1.36 12.47 26.22
CA PRO A 741 -2.40 12.85 25.27
C PRO A 741 -1.81 13.37 23.95
N GLN A 742 -2.54 13.21 22.84
CA GLN A 742 -2.16 13.74 21.54
C GLN A 742 -2.37 15.27 21.47
N GLY A 743 -2.00 15.89 20.34
CA GLY A 743 -2.17 17.32 20.08
C GLY A 743 -1.23 18.23 20.89
N ARG A 744 -0.11 17.69 21.40
CA ARG A 744 0.81 18.43 22.30
C ARG A 744 2.01 19.00 21.54
N PRO A 745 2.55 20.16 21.96
CA PRO A 745 3.72 20.78 21.32
C PRO A 745 4.91 19.83 21.19
N ALA A 746 5.82 20.12 20.26
CA ALA A 746 7.02 19.32 20.02
C ALA A 746 7.94 19.28 21.25
N THR A 747 8.61 18.15 21.43
CA THR A 747 9.59 17.85 22.47
C THR A 747 10.99 17.67 21.87
N THR A 748 12.01 17.82 22.71
CA THR A 748 13.41 17.58 22.36
C THR A 748 13.91 16.27 22.96
N VAL A 749 15.08 15.80 22.51
CA VAL A 749 15.79 14.67 23.13
C VAL A 749 16.07 14.94 24.62
N ALA A 750 16.34 16.19 25.00
CA ALA A 750 16.62 16.61 26.37
C ALA A 750 15.37 16.62 27.28
N ASP A 751 14.16 16.60 26.72
CA ASP A 751 12.92 16.42 27.48
C ASP A 751 12.62 14.95 27.79
N ASP A 752 13.36 14.02 27.17
CA ASP A 752 13.44 12.59 27.45
C ASP A 752 12.12 11.79 27.50
N VAL A 753 11.15 12.14 26.64
CA VAL A 753 9.94 11.34 26.38
C VAL A 753 10.31 10.11 25.53
N ARG A 754 10.80 9.07 26.19
CA ARG A 754 11.59 7.98 25.59
C ARG A 754 10.99 6.59 25.79
N LEU A 755 11.22 5.69 24.84
CA LEU A 755 11.10 4.23 24.99
C LEU A 755 12.47 3.57 24.86
N GLU A 756 12.68 2.48 25.58
CA GLU A 756 13.87 1.64 25.48
C GLU A 756 13.50 0.17 25.21
N TYR A 757 14.28 -0.49 24.36
CA TYR A 757 14.07 -1.87 23.92
C TYR A 757 15.39 -2.64 23.99
N GLU A 758 15.37 -3.87 24.53
CA GLU A 758 16.52 -4.78 24.42
C GLU A 758 16.48 -5.53 23.08
N VAL A 759 17.66 -5.71 22.47
CA VAL A 759 17.85 -6.51 21.26
C VAL A 759 19.18 -7.25 21.33
N GLU A 760 19.24 -8.49 20.84
CA GLU A 760 20.44 -9.33 20.93
C GLU A 760 20.98 -9.68 19.53
N THR A 761 22.28 -9.48 19.35
CA THR A 761 23.00 -9.72 18.09
C THR A 761 23.92 -10.93 18.26
N THR A 762 23.79 -11.90 17.36
CA THR A 762 24.51 -13.19 17.43
C THR A 762 25.92 -13.16 16.85
N ALA A 763 26.28 -12.07 16.16
CA ALA A 763 27.59 -11.85 15.54
C ALA A 763 27.89 -10.34 15.52
N ALA A 764 29.17 -9.99 15.55
CA ALA A 764 29.61 -8.62 15.29
C ALA A 764 29.34 -8.27 13.82
N ASN A 765 28.60 -7.20 13.54
CA ASN A 765 28.19 -6.83 12.19
C ASN A 765 27.81 -5.34 12.08
N ARG A 766 27.69 -4.86 10.84
CA ARG A 766 26.98 -3.63 10.49
C ARG A 766 25.48 -3.91 10.61
N TRP A 767 24.72 -3.02 11.26
CA TRP A 767 23.26 -3.11 11.39
C TRP A 767 22.63 -1.76 11.09
N THR A 768 21.57 -1.74 10.28
CA THR A 768 20.76 -0.56 9.98
C THR A 768 19.51 -0.59 10.85
N PRO A 769 19.35 0.34 11.83
CA PRO A 769 18.14 0.43 12.62
C PRO A 769 16.99 0.98 11.78
N GLN A 770 15.84 0.31 11.80
CA GLN A 770 14.65 0.67 11.04
C GLN A 770 13.46 0.89 11.99
N LEU A 771 12.82 2.05 11.87
CA LEU A 771 11.54 2.35 12.52
C LEU A 771 10.41 2.07 11.52
N HIS A 772 9.61 1.04 11.76
CA HIS A 772 8.38 0.81 11.03
C HIS A 772 7.27 1.63 11.67
N MET A 773 6.79 2.63 10.94
CA MET A 773 5.75 3.56 11.35
C MET A 773 4.38 3.10 10.82
N VAL A 774 3.31 3.44 11.53
CA VAL A 774 1.98 3.60 10.92
C VAL A 774 2.04 4.88 10.06
N PRO A 775 1.43 4.93 8.86
CA PRO A 775 1.78 5.94 7.85
C PRO A 775 1.09 7.29 8.08
N THR A 776 1.43 7.97 9.18
CA THR A 776 0.79 9.22 9.62
C THR A 776 1.27 10.48 8.89
N ILE A 777 0.39 11.48 8.84
CA ILE A 777 0.60 12.77 8.14
C ILE A 777 0.77 13.91 9.16
N ASP A 778 1.63 14.87 8.82
CA ASP A 778 1.83 16.09 9.59
C ASP A 778 0.65 17.06 9.46
N VAL A 779 -0.37 16.87 10.31
CA VAL A 779 -1.57 17.71 10.43
C VAL A 779 -1.27 19.20 10.65
N ARG A 780 -0.04 19.57 11.04
CA ARG A 780 0.38 20.96 11.30
C ARG A 780 1.02 21.63 10.08
N LYS A 781 1.37 20.89 9.01
CA LYS A 781 2.11 21.41 7.85
C LYS A 781 3.45 22.07 8.24
N ALA A 782 4.11 21.51 9.25
CA ALA A 782 5.38 21.96 9.82
C ALA A 782 6.63 21.39 9.10
N GLY A 783 6.46 20.45 8.18
CA GLY A 783 7.52 19.85 7.37
C GLY A 783 7.75 18.34 7.60
N GLY A 784 6.76 17.66 8.18
CA GLY A 784 6.82 16.24 8.51
C GLY A 784 6.90 15.97 10.01
N ILE A 785 6.78 14.70 10.38
CA ILE A 785 6.78 14.24 11.77
C ILE A 785 8.18 13.73 12.13
N ARG A 786 8.88 14.39 13.06
CA ARG A 786 10.20 13.93 13.54
C ARG A 786 10.07 12.94 14.69
N ILE A 787 10.98 11.97 14.70
CA ILE A 787 11.20 10.98 15.76
C ILE A 787 12.72 10.73 15.85
N ALA A 788 13.27 10.51 17.05
CA ALA A 788 14.71 10.22 17.17
C ALA A 788 14.99 8.79 17.66
N VAL A 789 16.10 8.21 17.21
CA VAL A 789 16.55 6.86 17.58
C VAL A 789 18.05 6.79 17.85
N ALA A 790 18.44 5.98 18.84
CA ALA A 790 19.83 5.62 19.14
C ALA A 790 19.94 4.11 19.40
N VAL A 791 21.15 3.54 19.24
CA VAL A 791 21.45 2.15 19.58
C VAL A 791 22.76 2.10 20.37
N GLY A 792 22.75 1.43 21.53
CA GLY A 792 23.87 1.48 22.46
C GLY A 792 24.13 2.91 22.94
N ASP A 793 25.40 3.33 22.90
CA ASP A 793 25.83 4.66 23.34
C ASP A 793 26.03 5.66 22.17
N GLN A 794 25.45 5.35 21.00
CA GLN A 794 25.46 6.22 19.83
C GLN A 794 24.61 7.49 20.05
N GLN A 795 25.02 8.60 19.41
CA GLN A 795 24.27 9.86 19.48
C GLN A 795 22.88 9.73 18.80
N PRO A 796 21.80 10.24 19.41
CA PRO A 796 20.44 10.15 18.84
C PRO A 796 20.31 10.78 17.45
N GLN A 797 19.84 9.99 16.50
CA GLN A 797 19.62 10.37 15.11
C GLN A 797 18.15 10.76 14.92
N THR A 798 17.90 11.98 14.45
CA THR A 798 16.54 12.44 14.11
C THR A 798 16.17 11.99 12.71
N LEU A 799 15.03 11.30 12.59
CA LEU A 799 14.42 10.86 11.35
C LEU A 799 13.08 11.58 11.15
N THR A 800 12.69 11.85 9.90
CA THR A 800 11.44 12.55 9.58
C THR A 800 10.55 11.67 8.70
N LEU A 801 9.32 11.42 9.14
CA LEU A 801 8.24 10.89 8.31
C LEU A 801 7.59 12.05 7.57
N ASN A 802 7.76 12.10 6.24
CA ASN A 802 7.17 13.13 5.38
C ASN A 802 6.41 12.48 4.23
N LEU A 803 5.09 12.41 4.38
CA LEU A 803 4.15 11.83 3.41
C LEU A 803 3.23 12.94 2.90
N ILE A 804 3.18 13.16 1.58
CA ILE A 804 2.38 14.23 0.96
C ILE A 804 1.31 13.61 0.06
N PRO A 805 0.02 13.65 0.42
CA PRO A 805 -1.04 13.12 -0.43
C PRO A 805 -1.18 13.85 -1.77
N THR A 806 -1.31 13.09 -2.85
CA THR A 806 -1.62 13.59 -4.20
C THR A 806 -2.93 12.99 -4.71
N PRO A 807 -3.83 13.77 -5.33
CA PRO A 807 -5.04 13.24 -5.96
C PRO A 807 -4.77 12.61 -7.34
N GLY A 808 -3.56 12.74 -7.89
CA GLY A 808 -3.23 12.36 -9.26
C GLY A 808 -1.85 11.72 -9.38
N ALA A 809 -1.03 12.20 -10.31
CA ALA A 809 0.35 11.75 -10.44
C ALA A 809 1.15 12.00 -9.15
N ALA A 810 2.11 11.12 -8.88
CA ALA A 810 3.06 11.26 -7.80
C ALA A 810 4.40 11.68 -8.40
N ASP A 811 4.68 12.98 -8.40
CA ASP A 811 5.83 13.58 -9.06
C ASP A 811 7.00 13.76 -8.10
N THR A 812 6.75 14.17 -6.85
CA THR A 812 7.77 14.27 -5.80
C THR A 812 8.07 12.91 -5.16
N GLN A 813 9.12 12.82 -4.33
CA GLN A 813 9.43 11.58 -3.62
C GLN A 813 8.42 11.30 -2.50
N GLU A 814 7.99 12.34 -1.79
CA GLU A 814 7.06 12.33 -0.67
C GLU A 814 5.66 11.87 -1.09
N GLN A 815 5.26 12.21 -2.33
CA GLN A 815 4.01 11.73 -2.96
C GLN A 815 4.10 10.25 -3.33
N LYS A 816 5.23 9.80 -3.90
CA LYS A 816 5.48 8.39 -4.20
C LYS A 816 5.58 7.57 -2.91
N ASP A 817 6.10 8.16 -1.85
CA ASP A 817 6.25 7.57 -0.53
C ASP A 817 4.91 7.45 0.17
N TRP A 818 4.07 8.49 0.14
CA TRP A 818 2.66 8.41 0.56
C TRP A 818 1.90 7.32 -0.19
N ALA A 819 1.97 7.31 -1.53
CA ALA A 819 1.25 6.32 -2.34
C ALA A 819 1.67 4.87 -2.00
N ARG A 820 2.97 4.61 -1.78
CA ARG A 820 3.42 3.30 -1.29
C ARG A 820 2.93 3.04 0.14
N ALA A 821 2.99 4.03 1.02
CA ALA A 821 2.65 3.91 2.43
C ALA A 821 1.16 3.61 2.67
N VAL A 822 0.23 4.13 1.86
CA VAL A 822 -1.20 3.79 1.93
C VAL A 822 -1.50 2.42 1.31
N ILE A 823 -0.80 2.03 0.24
CA ILE A 823 -0.91 0.68 -0.36
C ILE A 823 -0.48 -0.42 0.61
N SER A 824 0.59 -0.17 1.38
CA SER A 824 1.16 -1.12 2.34
C SER A 824 0.84 -0.83 3.80
N ASN A 825 -0.07 0.12 4.10
CA ASN A 825 -0.44 0.59 5.44
C ASN A 825 0.74 0.78 6.44
N GLY A 826 1.88 1.26 5.96
CA GLY A 826 3.09 1.41 6.77
C GLY A 826 4.26 2.04 6.03
N PHE A 827 5.18 2.66 6.78
CA PHE A 827 6.40 3.28 6.25
C PHE A 827 7.63 2.86 7.05
N VAL A 828 8.84 2.96 6.46
CA VAL A 828 10.09 2.54 7.10
C VAL A 828 11.12 3.67 7.09
N LEU A 829 11.38 4.25 8.26
CA LEU A 829 12.46 5.20 8.46
C LEU A 829 13.76 4.43 8.74
N ASN A 830 14.79 4.67 7.95
CA ASN A 830 16.11 4.05 8.12
C ASN A 830 17.03 5.01 8.87
N ALA A 831 17.59 4.58 10.00
CA ALA A 831 18.67 5.29 10.67
C ALA A 831 20.04 4.93 10.04
N PRO A 832 21.08 5.75 10.26
CA PRO A 832 22.45 5.41 9.86
C PRO A 832 22.89 4.03 10.37
N THR A 833 23.59 3.28 9.53
CA THR A 833 24.12 1.95 9.85
C THR A 833 25.17 2.05 10.97
N VAL A 834 24.97 1.30 12.06
CA VAL A 834 25.85 1.23 13.22
C VAL A 834 26.62 -0.10 13.23
N GLN A 835 27.89 -0.08 13.64
CA GLN A 835 28.65 -1.30 13.93
C GLN A 835 28.31 -1.75 15.35
N LEU A 836 27.83 -2.99 15.52
CA LEU A 836 27.56 -3.58 16.83
C LEU A 836 28.39 -4.87 17.00
N PRO A 837 29.03 -5.11 18.16
CA PRO A 837 29.56 -6.42 18.52
C PRO A 837 28.41 -7.40 18.78
N ALA A 838 28.72 -8.70 18.88
CA ALA A 838 27.76 -9.68 19.38
C ALA A 838 27.40 -9.39 20.85
N GLY A 839 26.17 -9.70 21.25
CA GLY A 839 25.63 -9.48 22.59
C GLY A 839 24.37 -8.61 22.60
N LYS A 840 23.98 -8.18 23.80
CA LYS A 840 22.80 -7.34 24.04
C LYS A 840 23.08 -5.86 23.82
N HIS A 841 22.12 -5.18 23.18
CA HIS A 841 22.11 -3.74 22.92
C HIS A 841 20.77 -3.15 23.35
N VAL A 842 20.77 -1.86 23.66
CA VAL A 842 19.54 -1.09 23.92
C VAL A 842 19.26 -0.17 22.74
N ILE A 843 18.10 -0.31 22.10
CA ILE A 843 17.56 0.69 21.17
C ILE A 843 16.75 1.69 22.00
N ARG A 844 16.97 2.98 21.77
CA ARG A 844 16.23 4.08 22.41
C ARG A 844 15.49 4.88 21.36
N VAL A 845 14.23 5.23 21.62
CA VAL A 845 13.38 6.02 20.72
C VAL A 845 12.76 7.20 21.46
N TRP A 846 12.88 8.41 20.95
CA TRP A 846 12.33 9.64 21.55
C TRP A 846 11.20 10.22 20.69
N ARG A 847 10.12 10.64 21.36
CA ARG A 847 9.06 11.46 20.75
C ARG A 847 9.60 12.86 20.54
N LEU A 848 9.62 13.35 19.29
CA LEU A 848 9.92 14.74 18.98
C LEU A 848 8.64 15.49 18.58
N ASP A 849 8.01 15.13 17.47
CA ASP A 849 6.71 15.67 17.09
C ASP A 849 5.53 14.78 17.52
N ASP A 850 4.33 15.34 17.43
CA ASP A 850 3.07 14.63 17.64
C ASP A 850 2.68 13.75 16.44
N ASN A 851 1.65 12.90 16.58
CA ASN A 851 1.22 11.94 15.55
C ASN A 851 2.31 10.91 15.12
N ALA A 852 3.43 10.80 15.85
CA ALA A 852 4.49 9.82 15.60
C ALA A 852 4.10 8.43 16.16
N VAL A 853 3.67 7.52 15.28
CA VAL A 853 3.14 6.20 15.68
C VAL A 853 4.06 5.07 15.18
N LEU A 854 4.80 4.46 16.10
CA LEU A 854 5.75 3.36 15.84
C LEU A 854 5.06 2.01 16.04
N GLN A 855 5.09 1.12 15.03
CA GLN A 855 4.56 -0.25 15.15
C GLN A 855 5.64 -1.32 15.35
N LYS A 856 6.86 -1.14 14.80
CA LYS A 856 7.92 -2.16 14.93
C LYS A 856 9.33 -1.57 14.80
N LEU A 857 10.28 -2.20 15.46
CA LEU A 857 11.72 -1.98 15.29
C LEU A 857 12.35 -3.16 14.56
N VAL A 858 13.29 -2.88 13.66
CA VAL A 858 14.12 -3.92 13.02
C VAL A 858 15.57 -3.45 12.98
N LEU A 859 16.50 -4.24 13.52
CA LEU A 859 17.90 -4.15 13.10
C LEU A 859 18.07 -5.02 11.85
N GLN A 860 18.08 -4.38 10.68
CA GLN A 860 18.42 -5.04 9.42
C GLN A 860 19.94 -5.23 9.37
N SER A 861 20.42 -6.44 9.13
CA SER A 861 21.85 -6.69 8.96
C SER A 861 22.38 -6.03 7.69
N GLY A 862 23.62 -5.54 7.75
CA GLY A 862 24.34 -4.99 6.60
C GLY A 862 24.84 -6.05 5.60
N ILE A 863 24.73 -7.34 5.96
CA ILE A 863 24.91 -8.48 5.04
C ILE A 863 23.55 -8.84 4.42
N GLN A 864 22.89 -7.80 3.92
CA GLN A 864 21.84 -7.92 2.92
C GLN A 864 22.48 -7.38 1.64
N ALA A 865 22.53 -8.19 0.58
CA ALA A 865 23.02 -7.72 -0.71
C ALA A 865 22.29 -6.42 -1.07
N SER A 866 23.03 -5.35 -1.36
CA SER A 866 22.47 -4.03 -1.62
C SER A 866 21.41 -4.16 -2.70
N ALA A 867 20.14 -3.96 -2.33
CA ALA A 867 19.03 -4.22 -3.25
C ALA A 867 19.27 -3.47 -4.57
N PRO A 868 19.19 -4.14 -5.74
CA PRO A 868 19.42 -3.49 -7.02
C PRO A 868 18.59 -2.21 -7.10
N GLN A 869 19.20 -1.10 -7.55
CA GLN A 869 18.47 0.16 -7.69
C GLN A 869 17.21 -0.09 -8.53
N ALA A 870 16.06 0.41 -8.06
CA ALA A 870 14.77 0.20 -8.72
C ALA A 870 14.71 0.75 -10.16
N SER A 871 15.70 1.55 -10.55
CA SER A 871 16.02 1.95 -11.93
C SER A 871 17.53 1.81 -12.13
N GLY A 872 17.97 1.26 -13.26
CA GLY A 872 19.40 1.05 -13.54
C GLY A 872 20.23 2.33 -13.73
N ALA A 873 21.54 2.22 -13.58
CA ALA A 873 22.49 3.34 -13.54
C ALA A 873 22.49 4.24 -14.78
N ALA A 874 22.16 3.71 -15.96
CA ALA A 874 22.04 4.52 -17.17
C ALA A 874 20.84 5.48 -17.08
N VAL A 875 19.72 5.04 -16.46
CA VAL A 875 18.53 5.86 -16.26
C VAL A 875 18.73 6.86 -15.10
N THR A 876 19.43 6.48 -14.04
CA THR A 876 19.61 7.33 -12.84
C THR A 876 20.82 8.27 -12.92
N GLY A 877 21.74 8.03 -13.85
CA GLY A 877 23.06 8.68 -13.92
C GLY A 877 24.03 8.26 -12.80
N LYS A 878 23.61 7.39 -11.87
CA LYS A 878 24.34 7.02 -10.64
C LYS A 878 24.96 5.63 -10.78
N TYR A 879 26.09 5.57 -11.47
CA TYR A 879 26.89 4.36 -11.67
C TYR A 879 27.57 3.92 -10.36
N ARG A 880 27.47 2.62 -10.06
CA ARG A 880 28.02 1.99 -8.84
C ARG A 880 29.54 2.02 -8.83
N ASN A 881 30.17 2.45 -7.74
CA ASN A 881 31.63 2.40 -7.56
C ASN A 881 31.96 1.35 -6.49
N LEU A 882 31.78 0.09 -6.89
CA LEU A 882 31.97 -1.10 -6.05
C LEU A 882 33.34 -1.11 -5.37
N LEU A 883 34.38 -0.64 -6.07
CA LEU A 883 35.71 -0.51 -5.49
C LEU A 883 35.68 0.37 -4.23
N ARG A 884 35.10 1.58 -4.28
CA ARG A 884 35.09 2.51 -3.13
C ARG A 884 34.05 2.16 -2.07
N GLU A 885 33.04 1.38 -2.40
CA GLU A 885 32.13 0.77 -1.42
C GLU A 885 32.87 -0.25 -0.53
N LEU A 886 33.70 -1.11 -1.15
CA LEU A 886 34.49 -2.14 -0.45
C LEU A 886 35.79 -1.61 0.15
N ARG A 887 36.34 -0.54 -0.43
CA ARG A 887 37.64 0.07 -0.10
C ARG A 887 37.51 1.60 -0.06
N PRO A 888 36.85 2.16 0.96
CA PRO A 888 36.66 3.60 1.10
C PRO A 888 37.97 4.37 1.35
N ASP A 889 39.06 3.67 1.68
CA ASP A 889 40.44 4.20 1.72
C ASP A 889 40.98 4.57 0.33
N ILE A 890 40.41 4.01 -0.75
CA ILE A 890 40.79 4.34 -2.12
C ILE A 890 40.05 5.63 -2.55
N THR A 891 40.81 6.66 -2.88
CA THR A 891 40.28 7.95 -3.35
C THR A 891 40.04 7.96 -4.86
N GLU A 892 39.22 8.90 -5.34
CA GLU A 892 39.07 9.15 -6.79
C GLU A 892 40.40 9.52 -7.47
N ALA A 893 41.36 10.10 -6.73
CA ALA A 893 42.69 10.38 -7.24
C ALA A 893 43.50 9.09 -7.46
N ASN A 894 43.39 8.09 -6.56
CA ASN A 894 44.01 6.77 -6.76
C ASN A 894 43.40 6.05 -7.98
N ILE A 895 42.08 6.14 -8.16
CA ILE A 895 41.38 5.55 -9.32
C ILE A 895 41.82 6.22 -10.62
N THR A 896 41.82 7.56 -10.67
CA THR A 896 42.30 8.32 -11.83
C THR A 896 43.77 8.00 -12.15
N ALA A 897 44.62 7.86 -11.14
CA ALA A 897 46.02 7.48 -11.31
C ALA A 897 46.18 6.05 -11.87
N LYS A 898 45.43 5.06 -11.36
CA LYS A 898 45.51 3.68 -11.88
C LYS A 898 44.97 3.58 -13.31
N LEU A 899 43.85 4.23 -13.64
CA LEU A 899 43.35 4.32 -15.02
C LEU A 899 44.34 5.02 -15.96
N GLY A 900 44.98 6.10 -15.51
CA GLY A 900 46.05 6.78 -16.25
C GLY A 900 47.29 5.91 -16.45
N ALA A 901 47.64 5.03 -15.50
CA ALA A 901 48.72 4.07 -15.64
C ALA A 901 48.39 2.96 -16.66
N TYR A 902 47.15 2.46 -16.68
CA TYR A 902 46.69 1.52 -17.71
C TYR A 902 46.71 2.15 -19.11
N TRP A 903 46.22 3.39 -19.26
CA TRP A 903 46.32 4.16 -20.50
C TRP A 903 47.78 4.30 -20.95
N LYS A 904 48.65 4.82 -20.09
CA LYS A 904 50.07 5.02 -20.39
C LYS A 904 50.79 3.71 -20.74
N SER A 905 50.44 2.59 -20.11
CA SER A 905 51.04 1.30 -20.43
C SER A 905 50.58 0.80 -21.82
N LEU A 906 49.28 0.77 -22.06
CA LEU A 906 48.69 0.07 -23.23
C LEU A 906 48.63 0.93 -24.50
N PHE A 907 48.51 2.25 -24.38
CA PHE A 907 48.42 3.18 -25.51
C PHE A 907 49.74 3.91 -25.80
N GLU A 908 50.49 4.30 -24.76
CA GLU A 908 51.67 5.19 -24.88
C GLU A 908 53.02 4.48 -24.63
N GLY A 909 52.99 3.22 -24.18
CA GLY A 909 54.14 2.55 -23.57
C GLY A 909 55.27 2.09 -24.51
N GLY A 910 56.30 1.48 -23.93
CA GLY A 910 57.38 0.85 -24.68
C GLY A 910 56.94 -0.43 -25.42
N PRO A 911 57.82 -1.03 -26.26
CA PRO A 911 57.52 -2.25 -27.02
C PRO A 911 57.12 -3.49 -26.20
N GLU A 912 57.35 -3.48 -24.88
CA GLU A 912 56.93 -4.53 -23.93
C GLU A 912 55.61 -4.23 -23.21
N GLN A 913 55.01 -3.05 -23.45
CA GLN A 913 53.86 -2.53 -22.71
C GLN A 913 52.70 -2.18 -23.62
N ARG A 914 52.96 -1.42 -24.70
CA ARG A 914 51.87 -0.94 -25.56
C ARG A 914 51.28 -2.06 -26.42
N ILE A 915 50.01 -1.90 -26.73
CA ILE A 915 49.27 -2.70 -27.70
C ILE A 915 48.72 -1.81 -28.82
N VAL A 916 48.57 -0.50 -28.58
CA VAL A 916 48.26 0.47 -29.64
C VAL A 916 49.57 0.98 -30.26
N TYR A 917 49.65 1.00 -31.59
CA TYR A 917 50.82 1.44 -32.34
C TYR A 917 50.41 2.45 -33.43
N PRO A 918 51.20 3.50 -33.70
CA PRO A 918 50.94 4.42 -34.80
C PRO A 918 51.14 3.73 -36.16
N ALA A 919 50.34 4.12 -37.14
CA ALA A 919 50.38 3.65 -38.52
C ALA A 919 50.77 4.78 -39.49
N SER A 920 50.98 4.43 -40.76
CA SER A 920 50.97 5.40 -41.86
C SER A 920 49.62 6.13 -41.88
N ALA A 921 49.65 7.46 -42.04
CA ALA A 921 48.43 8.26 -42.12
C ALA A 921 47.54 7.84 -43.30
N THR A 922 46.23 7.89 -43.09
CA THR A 922 45.20 7.58 -44.09
C THR A 922 44.70 8.86 -44.76
N PRO A 923 43.89 8.80 -45.85
CA PRO A 923 43.32 9.98 -46.47
C PRO A 923 42.47 10.85 -45.52
N ASP A 924 41.90 10.24 -44.47
CA ASP A 924 41.05 10.90 -43.49
C ASP A 924 41.83 11.51 -42.30
N GLY A 925 43.08 11.10 -42.06
CA GLY A 925 43.92 11.67 -41.00
C GLY A 925 45.01 10.73 -40.45
N PRO A 926 45.59 11.06 -39.28
CA PRO A 926 46.46 10.15 -38.52
C PRO A 926 45.77 8.81 -38.25
N ALA A 927 46.55 7.74 -38.11
CA ALA A 927 46.04 6.40 -37.93
C ALA A 927 46.87 5.58 -36.93
N SER A 928 46.22 4.62 -36.27
CA SER A 928 46.82 3.69 -35.32
C SER A 928 46.10 2.34 -35.36
N TYR A 929 46.78 1.26 -34.97
CA TYR A 929 46.20 -0.08 -34.84
C TYR A 929 46.45 -0.67 -33.44
N VAL A 930 45.63 -1.65 -33.04
CA VAL A 930 45.82 -2.47 -31.84
C VAL A 930 46.37 -3.82 -32.27
N LEU A 931 47.61 -4.10 -31.88
CA LEU A 931 48.33 -5.33 -32.21
C LEU A 931 48.04 -6.41 -31.17
N ASP A 932 47.55 -7.57 -31.62
CA ASP A 932 47.66 -8.81 -30.86
C ASP A 932 49.11 -9.29 -30.94
N VAL A 933 49.90 -8.90 -29.94
CA VAL A 933 51.31 -9.26 -29.78
C VAL A 933 51.51 -10.78 -29.58
N GLY A 934 50.45 -11.51 -29.25
CA GLY A 934 50.45 -12.96 -29.15
C GLY A 934 50.47 -13.67 -30.51
N ASN A 935 49.75 -13.09 -31.49
CA ASN A 935 49.44 -13.67 -32.80
C ASN A 935 50.05 -12.91 -33.99
N ASP A 936 50.66 -11.74 -33.78
CA ASP A 936 51.22 -10.84 -34.81
C ASP A 936 50.16 -10.35 -35.81
N ASP A 937 48.94 -10.07 -35.35
CA ASP A 937 47.84 -9.58 -36.19
C ASP A 937 47.06 -8.42 -35.53
N VAL A 938 46.17 -7.79 -36.30
CA VAL A 938 45.28 -6.72 -35.85
C VAL A 938 43.85 -7.24 -35.96
N ARG A 939 43.11 -7.20 -34.84
CA ARG A 939 41.78 -7.83 -34.70
C ARG A 939 40.64 -6.83 -34.57
N SER A 940 39.48 -7.16 -35.12
CA SER A 940 38.24 -6.36 -35.00
C SER A 940 37.85 -6.12 -33.53
N GLU A 941 37.96 -7.15 -32.69
CA GLU A 941 37.87 -7.08 -31.23
C GLU A 941 38.78 -5.97 -30.68
N GLY A 942 40.09 -6.10 -30.84
CA GLY A 942 41.08 -5.18 -30.26
C GLY A 942 40.93 -3.74 -30.71
N MET A 943 40.64 -3.54 -31.99
CA MET A 943 40.35 -2.21 -32.55
C MET A 943 39.10 -1.59 -31.95
N SER A 944 38.01 -2.35 -31.83
CA SER A 944 36.73 -1.87 -31.29
C SER A 944 36.80 -1.65 -29.77
N TYR A 945 37.53 -2.49 -29.03
CA TYR A 945 37.81 -2.33 -27.60
C TYR A 945 38.73 -1.13 -27.36
N GLY A 946 39.73 -0.90 -28.22
CA GLY A 946 40.57 0.30 -28.19
C GLY A 946 39.78 1.59 -28.38
N MET A 947 38.85 1.61 -29.34
CA MET A 947 37.91 2.72 -29.53
C MET A 947 36.97 2.90 -28.33
N MET A 948 36.43 1.81 -27.77
CA MET A 948 35.58 1.84 -26.58
C MET A 948 36.33 2.43 -25.36
N LEU A 949 37.58 2.03 -25.14
CA LEU A 949 38.43 2.59 -24.08
C LEU A 949 38.72 4.08 -24.34
N ALA A 950 39.01 4.48 -25.58
CA ALA A 950 39.28 5.86 -25.94
C ALA A 950 38.07 6.79 -25.74
N VAL A 951 36.84 6.37 -26.07
CA VAL A 951 35.64 7.20 -25.83
C VAL A 951 35.28 7.29 -24.33
N GLN A 952 35.44 6.21 -23.57
CA GLN A 952 35.20 6.22 -22.12
C GLN A 952 36.23 7.07 -21.37
N MET A 953 37.50 7.07 -21.83
CA MET A 953 38.61 7.87 -21.26
C MET A 953 38.70 9.32 -21.79
N ASP A 954 37.77 9.73 -22.66
CA ASP A 954 37.73 11.05 -23.31
C ASP A 954 39.02 11.37 -24.09
N ARG A 955 39.31 10.52 -25.08
CA ARG A 955 40.52 10.49 -25.90
C ARG A 955 40.20 10.48 -27.39
N LYS A 956 39.73 11.63 -27.88
CA LYS A 956 39.20 11.79 -29.24
C LYS A 956 40.25 11.56 -30.34
N ALA A 957 41.48 12.05 -30.17
CA ALA A 957 42.51 11.92 -31.20
C ALA A 957 42.92 10.46 -31.43
N GLU A 958 42.97 9.68 -30.35
CA GLU A 958 43.32 8.27 -30.35
C GLU A 958 42.14 7.41 -30.84
N PHE A 959 40.90 7.78 -30.49
CA PHE A 959 39.69 7.20 -31.09
C PHE A 959 39.66 7.40 -32.61
N ASP A 960 39.89 8.63 -33.07
CA ASP A 960 39.90 8.99 -34.49
C ASP A 960 41.02 8.24 -35.23
N ALA A 961 42.22 8.11 -34.63
CA ALA A 961 43.32 7.36 -35.24
C ALA A 961 43.02 5.85 -35.38
N LEU A 962 42.40 5.23 -34.37
CA LEU A 962 41.94 3.84 -34.44
C LEU A 962 40.82 3.67 -35.48
N TRP A 963 39.87 4.60 -35.53
CA TRP A 963 38.76 4.55 -36.47
C TRP A 963 39.24 4.75 -37.92
N ASN A 964 40.14 5.70 -38.17
CA ASN A 964 40.74 5.95 -39.48
C ASN A 964 41.41 4.70 -40.06
N TRP A 965 42.16 3.94 -39.24
CA TRP A 965 42.77 2.69 -39.67
C TRP A 965 41.72 1.60 -39.95
N THR A 966 40.78 1.41 -39.01
CA THR A 966 39.66 0.46 -39.11
C THR A 966 38.85 0.69 -40.41
N TRP A 967 38.45 1.93 -40.65
CA TRP A 967 37.71 2.36 -41.82
C TRP A 967 38.50 2.20 -43.11
N THR A 968 39.80 2.52 -43.10
CA THR A 968 40.65 2.45 -44.28
C THR A 968 40.87 1.01 -44.72
N HIS A 969 41.33 0.15 -43.80
CA HIS A 969 41.85 -1.18 -44.09
C HIS A 969 40.82 -2.30 -43.85
N MET A 970 40.13 -2.29 -42.71
CA MET A 970 39.32 -3.45 -42.27
C MET A 970 37.97 -3.52 -42.98
N ARG A 971 37.33 -2.39 -43.28
CA ARG A 971 35.98 -2.35 -43.88
C ARG A 971 35.92 -3.02 -45.27
N TYR A 972 34.90 -3.84 -45.51
CA TYR A 972 34.52 -4.30 -46.83
C TYR A 972 33.78 -3.20 -47.59
N ARG A 973 34.37 -2.73 -48.70
CA ARG A 973 33.84 -1.61 -49.51
C ARG A 973 32.87 -2.04 -50.61
N SER A 974 32.80 -3.33 -50.93
CA SER A 974 31.96 -3.90 -51.99
C SER A 974 31.76 -5.42 -51.81
N GLY A 975 30.84 -6.00 -52.59
CA GLY A 975 30.49 -7.43 -52.54
C GLY A 975 29.54 -7.78 -51.38
N PRO A 976 29.12 -9.05 -51.23
CA PRO A 976 28.09 -9.44 -50.25
C PRO A 976 28.44 -9.20 -48.77
N ARG A 977 29.71 -8.95 -48.45
CA ARG A 977 30.19 -8.58 -47.10
C ARG A 977 30.32 -7.06 -46.89
N GLN A 978 29.96 -6.23 -47.87
CA GLN A 978 30.02 -4.75 -47.76
C GLN A 978 29.40 -4.25 -46.45
N SER A 979 30.01 -3.23 -45.84
CA SER A 979 29.63 -2.66 -44.53
C SER A 979 29.95 -3.50 -43.29
N TYR A 980 30.46 -4.72 -43.44
CA TYR A 980 31.17 -5.42 -42.37
C TYR A 980 32.68 -5.13 -42.43
N PHE A 981 33.39 -5.52 -41.38
CA PHE A 981 34.84 -5.39 -41.23
C PHE A 981 35.49 -6.79 -41.28
N ARG A 982 36.80 -6.83 -41.50
CA ARG A 982 37.57 -8.08 -41.49
C ARG A 982 38.02 -8.38 -40.07
N TRP A 983 37.86 -9.62 -39.61
CA TRP A 983 38.29 -10.05 -38.27
C TRP A 983 39.80 -9.90 -38.08
N GLN A 984 40.61 -10.23 -39.09
CA GLN A 984 42.07 -10.28 -39.01
C GLN A 984 42.75 -9.51 -40.16
N CYS A 985 43.79 -8.75 -39.81
CA CYS A 985 44.61 -7.93 -40.72
C CYS A 985 46.07 -7.90 -40.24
N LYS A 986 47.03 -7.53 -41.10
CA LYS A 986 48.41 -7.18 -40.66
C LYS A 986 48.51 -5.68 -40.37
N PRO A 987 49.54 -5.19 -39.66
CA PRO A 987 49.79 -3.76 -39.41
C PRO A 987 49.74 -2.86 -40.66
N GLU A 988 50.18 -3.37 -41.81
CA GLU A 988 50.17 -2.67 -43.11
C GLU A 988 48.78 -2.71 -43.80
N GLY A 989 47.85 -3.49 -43.26
CA GLY A 989 46.49 -3.67 -43.75
C GLY A 989 46.11 -5.12 -44.01
N CYS A 990 44.89 -5.32 -44.51
CA CYS A 990 44.24 -6.64 -44.57
C CYS A 990 44.51 -7.44 -45.86
N ALA A 991 45.42 -6.97 -46.73
CA ALA A 991 45.66 -7.59 -48.04
C ALA A 991 46.24 -9.02 -47.96
N GLY A 992 46.96 -9.34 -46.87
CA GLY A 992 47.60 -10.65 -46.68
C GLY A 992 46.65 -11.80 -46.29
N PHE A 993 45.41 -11.52 -45.88
CA PHE A 993 44.47 -12.52 -45.32
C PHE A 993 43.41 -13.03 -46.34
N GLY A 994 43.57 -12.72 -47.63
CA GLY A 994 42.83 -13.39 -48.71
C GLY A 994 41.30 -13.29 -48.63
N LYS A 995 40.62 -14.42 -48.85
CA LYS A 995 39.14 -14.54 -48.77
C LYS A 995 38.66 -14.85 -47.35
N ASP A 996 39.59 -15.30 -46.51
CA ASP A 996 39.35 -15.99 -45.25
C ASP A 996 39.31 -15.01 -44.06
N ALA A 997 39.63 -13.73 -44.31
CA ALA A 997 39.40 -12.57 -43.45
C ALA A 997 37.89 -12.26 -43.22
N VAL A 998 37.09 -13.25 -42.85
CA VAL A 998 35.67 -13.12 -42.50
C VAL A 998 35.46 -12.06 -41.40
N PRO A 999 34.27 -11.45 -41.29
CA PRO A 999 33.88 -10.69 -40.10
C PRO A 999 33.71 -11.58 -38.85
N ALA A 1000 33.85 -10.99 -37.67
CA ALA A 1000 33.44 -11.56 -36.38
C ALA A 1000 32.47 -10.58 -35.71
N SER A 1001 31.40 -11.08 -35.09
CA SER A 1001 30.26 -10.23 -34.69
C SER A 1001 30.63 -9.24 -33.57
N ASP A 1002 31.41 -9.67 -32.58
CA ASP A 1002 31.78 -8.90 -31.39
C ASP A 1002 32.39 -7.52 -31.71
N GLY A 1003 33.27 -7.47 -32.71
CA GLY A 1003 33.94 -6.25 -33.16
C GLY A 1003 32.94 -5.22 -33.66
N GLU A 1004 31.98 -5.63 -34.50
CA GLU A 1004 30.96 -4.76 -35.06
C GLU A 1004 29.99 -4.23 -34.00
N GLU A 1005 29.64 -5.03 -32.99
CA GLU A 1005 28.79 -4.62 -31.86
C GLU A 1005 29.47 -3.53 -31.01
N TYR A 1006 30.77 -3.69 -30.74
CA TYR A 1006 31.58 -2.69 -30.03
C TYR A 1006 31.87 -1.46 -30.90
N PHE A 1007 32.15 -1.59 -32.21
CA PHE A 1007 32.32 -0.46 -33.13
C PHE A 1007 31.05 0.40 -33.18
N ALA A 1008 29.89 -0.19 -33.43
CA ALA A 1008 28.62 0.53 -33.48
C ALA A 1008 28.32 1.26 -32.17
N THR A 1009 28.59 0.62 -31.02
CA THR A 1009 28.34 1.22 -29.70
C THR A 1009 29.33 2.34 -29.37
N ALA A 1010 30.63 2.14 -29.62
CA ALA A 1010 31.66 3.15 -29.41
C ALA A 1010 31.42 4.40 -30.27
N LEU A 1011 30.95 4.22 -31.51
CA LEU A 1011 30.56 5.31 -32.41
C LEU A 1011 29.31 6.06 -31.93
N LEU A 1012 28.28 5.37 -31.41
CA LEU A 1012 27.12 6.03 -30.78
C LEU A 1012 27.50 6.83 -29.51
N MET A 1013 28.47 6.32 -28.73
CA MET A 1013 29.01 7.03 -27.57
C MET A 1013 29.85 8.25 -28.01
N ALA A 1014 30.67 8.13 -29.05
CA ALA A 1014 31.45 9.23 -29.60
C ALA A 1014 30.54 10.35 -30.13
N ALA A 1015 29.49 10.00 -30.89
CA ALA A 1015 28.44 10.92 -31.32
C ALA A 1015 27.75 11.63 -30.14
N SER A 1016 27.52 10.91 -29.03
CA SER A 1016 26.88 11.47 -27.83
C SER A 1016 27.81 12.36 -27.00
N ARG A 1017 29.13 12.16 -27.10
CA ARG A 1017 30.15 12.81 -26.26
C ARG A 1017 30.85 14.00 -26.94
N TRP A 1018 31.21 13.85 -28.21
CA TRP A 1018 31.95 14.85 -28.98
C TRP A 1018 31.13 15.47 -30.12
N GLY A 1019 29.91 14.97 -30.36
CA GLY A 1019 29.12 15.31 -31.55
C GLY A 1019 29.61 14.57 -32.81
N ASN A 1020 28.96 14.84 -33.93
CA ASN A 1020 29.33 14.29 -35.24
C ASN A 1020 30.18 15.31 -36.03
N GLY A 1021 31.25 14.83 -36.65
CA GLY A 1021 32.03 15.57 -37.65
C GLY A 1021 31.51 15.38 -39.07
N GLN A 1022 32.41 15.54 -40.06
CA GLN A 1022 32.12 15.27 -41.48
C GLN A 1022 32.76 13.95 -41.94
N GLY A 1023 32.20 13.34 -42.98
CA GLY A 1023 32.75 12.12 -43.59
C GLY A 1023 32.81 10.95 -42.60
N VAL A 1024 34.00 10.39 -42.41
CA VAL A 1024 34.23 9.26 -41.49
C VAL A 1024 33.93 9.62 -40.03
N TYR A 1025 33.98 10.90 -39.69
CA TYR A 1025 33.77 11.43 -38.34
C TYR A 1025 32.29 11.71 -38.01
N ASP A 1026 31.35 11.50 -38.94
CA ASP A 1026 29.92 11.43 -38.57
C ASP A 1026 29.64 10.07 -37.88
N TYR A 1027 30.08 9.95 -36.63
CA TYR A 1027 30.07 8.70 -35.90
C TYR A 1027 28.66 8.09 -35.80
N ASN A 1028 27.62 8.91 -35.67
CA ASN A 1028 26.25 8.42 -35.72
C ASN A 1028 25.93 7.81 -37.09
N ALA A 1029 26.19 8.50 -38.21
CA ALA A 1029 25.92 7.92 -39.54
C ALA A 1029 26.65 6.59 -39.75
N GLN A 1030 27.93 6.50 -39.32
CA GLN A 1030 28.68 5.25 -39.40
C GLN A 1030 28.08 4.14 -38.52
N ALA A 1031 27.66 4.46 -37.29
CA ALA A 1031 26.98 3.52 -36.42
C ALA A 1031 25.65 3.01 -37.00
N GLN A 1032 24.84 3.89 -37.61
CA GLN A 1032 23.59 3.48 -38.24
C GLN A 1032 23.82 2.55 -39.44
N GLU A 1033 24.90 2.75 -40.21
CA GLU A 1033 25.27 1.84 -41.29
C GLU A 1033 25.61 0.44 -40.75
N ILE A 1034 26.40 0.36 -39.68
CA ILE A 1034 26.76 -0.92 -39.03
C ILE A 1034 25.52 -1.59 -38.43
N LEU A 1035 24.69 -0.89 -37.66
CA LEU A 1035 23.44 -1.44 -37.10
C LEU A 1035 22.52 -1.99 -38.20
N THR A 1036 22.37 -1.28 -39.31
CA THR A 1036 21.59 -1.74 -40.47
C THR A 1036 22.21 -3.00 -41.08
N ALA A 1037 23.53 -3.02 -41.25
CA ALA A 1037 24.27 -4.16 -41.77
C ALA A 1037 24.20 -5.39 -40.87
N MET A 1038 24.27 -5.24 -39.54
CA MET A 1038 24.20 -6.35 -38.59
C MET A 1038 22.85 -7.07 -38.63
N LEU A 1039 21.75 -6.31 -38.75
CA LEU A 1039 20.40 -6.85 -38.70
C LEU A 1039 19.88 -7.34 -40.07
N HIS A 1040 20.19 -6.62 -41.16
CA HIS A 1040 19.51 -6.78 -42.46
C HIS A 1040 20.39 -7.33 -43.60
N LYS A 1041 21.56 -7.92 -43.33
CA LYS A 1041 22.53 -8.30 -44.37
C LYS A 1041 21.93 -9.17 -45.49
N GLU A 1042 21.15 -10.17 -45.13
CA GLU A 1042 20.50 -11.07 -46.08
C GLU A 1042 19.49 -10.31 -46.95
N THR A 1043 18.68 -9.43 -46.35
CA THR A 1043 17.74 -8.54 -47.07
C THR A 1043 18.47 -7.57 -48.00
N MET A 1044 19.58 -6.97 -47.55
CA MET A 1044 20.42 -6.06 -48.34
C MET A 1044 21.05 -6.77 -49.55
N ASN A 1045 21.43 -8.03 -49.39
CA ASN A 1045 21.99 -8.85 -50.45
C ASN A 1045 20.93 -9.45 -51.39
N GLY A 1046 19.66 -9.51 -50.98
CA GLY A 1046 18.61 -10.25 -51.69
C GLY A 1046 18.74 -11.77 -51.51
N GLY A 1047 18.97 -12.21 -50.28
CA GLY A 1047 19.29 -13.59 -49.88
C GLY A 1047 20.74 -13.76 -49.45
N VAL A 1048 21.09 -14.94 -48.92
CA VAL A 1048 22.47 -15.31 -48.58
C VAL A 1048 23.33 -15.36 -49.85
N LYS A 1049 24.44 -14.62 -49.87
CA LYS A 1049 25.38 -14.54 -51.01
C LYS A 1049 26.81 -14.62 -50.54
N ASP A 1050 27.65 -15.40 -51.22
CA ASP A 1050 29.04 -15.71 -50.83
C ASP A 1050 29.19 -16.13 -49.35
N GLY A 1051 28.17 -16.86 -48.86
CA GLY A 1051 28.02 -17.30 -47.47
C GLY A 1051 27.59 -16.20 -46.49
N ALA A 1052 27.56 -14.92 -46.87
CA ALA A 1052 27.30 -13.80 -45.97
C ALA A 1052 25.83 -13.74 -45.50
N ARG A 1053 25.67 -13.71 -44.17
CA ARG A 1053 24.40 -13.75 -43.42
C ARG A 1053 24.27 -12.53 -42.49
N SER A 1054 23.15 -12.37 -41.81
CA SER A 1054 23.03 -11.34 -40.75
C SER A 1054 23.78 -11.76 -39.48
N MET A 1055 24.42 -10.79 -38.80
CA MET A 1055 25.05 -11.00 -37.48
C MET A 1055 24.06 -11.33 -36.38
N PHE A 1056 22.80 -10.96 -36.55
CA PHE A 1056 21.70 -11.43 -35.71
C PHE A 1056 20.81 -12.37 -36.50
N SER A 1057 20.70 -13.62 -36.03
CA SER A 1057 19.86 -14.66 -36.63
C SER A 1057 18.43 -14.13 -36.84
N PRO A 1058 17.92 -14.07 -38.09
CA PRO A 1058 16.57 -13.58 -38.35
C PRO A 1058 15.50 -14.39 -37.62
N GLU A 1059 15.66 -15.71 -37.57
CA GLU A 1059 14.77 -16.65 -36.87
C GLU A 1059 14.88 -16.49 -35.34
N HIS A 1060 16.08 -16.62 -34.77
CA HIS A 1060 16.23 -16.76 -33.32
C HIS A 1060 16.36 -15.43 -32.57
N GLY A 1061 16.66 -14.31 -33.25
CA GLY A 1061 16.86 -13.01 -32.62
C GLY A 1061 18.06 -12.97 -31.67
N GLN A 1062 19.13 -13.68 -32.03
CA GLN A 1062 20.36 -13.83 -31.24
C GLN A 1062 21.58 -13.52 -32.11
N VAL A 1063 22.63 -12.97 -31.51
CA VAL A 1063 23.92 -12.79 -32.19
C VAL A 1063 24.49 -14.15 -32.59
N VAL A 1064 25.18 -14.21 -33.72
CA VAL A 1064 25.84 -15.41 -34.24
C VAL A 1064 27.36 -15.29 -34.07
N PHE A 1065 28.10 -16.39 -33.98
CA PHE A 1065 29.55 -16.35 -33.82
C PHE A 1065 30.24 -15.63 -35.00
N VAL A 1066 30.06 -16.13 -36.22
CA VAL A 1066 30.56 -15.47 -37.45
C VAL A 1066 29.44 -15.46 -38.50
N PRO A 1067 29.07 -14.31 -39.11
CA PRO A 1067 27.95 -14.20 -40.04
C PRO A 1067 28.28 -14.73 -41.46
N VAL A 1068 28.97 -15.87 -41.55
CA VAL A 1068 29.37 -16.52 -42.79
C VAL A 1068 29.15 -18.03 -42.68
N GLY A 1069 28.26 -18.58 -43.52
CA GLY A 1069 27.99 -20.02 -43.60
C GLY A 1069 27.46 -20.63 -42.30
N ASP A 1070 27.93 -21.84 -42.00
CA ASP A 1070 27.57 -22.67 -40.85
C ASP A 1070 27.99 -22.06 -39.50
N ALA A 1071 28.97 -21.15 -39.50
CA ALA A 1071 29.39 -20.42 -38.31
C ALA A 1071 28.36 -19.36 -37.85
N ALA A 1072 27.30 -19.15 -38.65
CA ALA A 1072 26.14 -18.35 -38.28
C ALA A 1072 25.00 -19.17 -37.64
N ASP A 1073 25.13 -20.50 -37.53
CA ASP A 1073 24.12 -21.40 -36.96
C ASP A 1073 24.35 -21.75 -35.47
N PHE A 1074 25.27 -21.03 -34.83
CA PHE A 1074 25.46 -21.03 -33.37
C PHE A 1074 25.95 -19.65 -32.89
N SER A 1075 26.04 -19.48 -31.57
CA SER A 1075 26.42 -18.24 -30.90
C SER A 1075 27.58 -18.44 -29.94
N ASP A 1076 28.23 -17.35 -29.57
CA ASP A 1076 29.15 -17.26 -28.43
C ASP A 1076 28.40 -16.52 -27.29
N PRO A 1077 28.18 -17.12 -26.10
CA PRO A 1077 27.48 -16.47 -25.00
C PRO A 1077 28.12 -15.14 -24.55
N SER A 1078 29.39 -14.93 -24.84
CA SER A 1078 30.16 -13.73 -24.53
C SER A 1078 29.94 -12.58 -25.53
N TYR A 1079 29.35 -12.86 -26.70
CA TYR A 1079 28.97 -11.84 -27.68
C TYR A 1079 27.60 -11.22 -27.35
N HIS A 1080 26.77 -11.91 -26.53
CA HIS A 1080 25.48 -11.37 -26.13
C HIS A 1080 25.63 -10.10 -25.25
N LEU A 1081 25.33 -8.95 -25.82
CA LEU A 1081 25.53 -7.60 -25.24
C LEU A 1081 24.20 -6.82 -25.03
N PRO A 1082 23.22 -7.34 -24.25
CA PRO A 1082 21.92 -6.66 -24.07
C PRO A 1082 22.02 -5.25 -23.48
N ALA A 1083 23.12 -4.95 -22.77
CA ALA A 1083 23.45 -3.60 -22.31
C ALA A 1083 23.57 -2.59 -23.47
N PHE A 1084 24.16 -3.01 -24.59
CA PHE A 1084 24.30 -2.22 -25.82
C PHE A 1084 23.02 -2.26 -26.65
N TYR A 1085 22.33 -3.41 -26.70
CA TYR A 1085 21.09 -3.56 -27.49
C TYR A 1085 19.98 -2.61 -26.98
N GLU A 1086 19.97 -2.28 -25.69
CA GLU A 1086 19.12 -1.20 -25.15
C GLU A 1086 19.50 0.20 -25.65
N ILE A 1087 20.80 0.49 -25.84
CA ILE A 1087 21.24 1.75 -26.46
C ILE A 1087 20.74 1.78 -27.91
N TRP A 1088 20.92 0.70 -28.67
CA TRP A 1088 20.48 0.62 -30.08
C TRP A 1088 18.95 0.67 -30.20
N ALA A 1089 18.21 0.06 -29.27
CA ALA A 1089 16.75 0.18 -29.16
C ALA A 1089 16.25 1.62 -28.91
N ARG A 1090 17.12 2.52 -28.44
CA ARG A 1090 16.84 3.96 -28.30
C ARG A 1090 17.40 4.80 -29.45
N ARG A 1091 18.54 4.40 -30.02
CA ARG A 1091 19.36 5.20 -30.95
C ARG A 1091 19.26 4.79 -32.42
N ALA A 1092 18.74 3.61 -32.76
CA ALA A 1092 18.59 3.22 -34.16
C ALA A 1092 17.65 4.16 -34.91
N ALA A 1093 18.02 4.51 -36.15
CA ALA A 1093 17.30 5.50 -36.97
C ALA A 1093 15.88 5.04 -37.34
N LYS A 1094 15.71 3.74 -37.61
CA LYS A 1094 14.44 3.12 -38.00
C LYS A 1094 13.61 2.70 -36.76
N PRO A 1095 12.33 3.08 -36.65
CA PRO A 1095 11.45 2.65 -35.56
C PRO A 1095 11.30 1.12 -35.43
N GLU A 1096 11.26 0.40 -36.56
CA GLU A 1096 11.20 -1.05 -36.63
C GLU A 1096 12.45 -1.72 -36.07
N ASP A 1097 13.64 -1.19 -36.38
CA ASP A 1097 14.91 -1.69 -35.85
C ASP A 1097 15.00 -1.41 -34.35
N ARG A 1098 14.54 -0.24 -33.88
CA ARG A 1098 14.45 0.07 -32.44
C ARG A 1098 13.60 -0.95 -31.68
N LYS A 1099 12.46 -1.37 -32.25
CA LYS A 1099 11.64 -2.45 -31.69
C LYS A 1099 12.43 -3.77 -31.67
N ARG A 1100 13.05 -4.14 -32.79
CA ARG A 1100 13.78 -5.41 -32.93
C ARG A 1100 14.98 -5.52 -31.97
N TRP A 1101 15.72 -4.43 -31.75
CA TRP A 1101 16.80 -4.41 -30.76
C TRP A 1101 16.30 -4.59 -29.32
N SER A 1102 15.10 -4.10 -28.99
CA SER A 1102 14.45 -4.35 -27.68
C SER A 1102 14.04 -5.82 -27.50
N GLU A 1103 13.60 -6.48 -28.57
CA GLU A 1103 13.34 -7.93 -28.59
C GLU A 1103 14.65 -8.71 -28.38
N ILE A 1104 15.71 -8.41 -29.16
CA ILE A 1104 17.03 -9.05 -29.10
C ILE A 1104 17.70 -8.87 -27.71
N ALA A 1105 17.55 -7.69 -27.08
CA ALA A 1105 17.96 -7.46 -25.69
C ALA A 1105 17.26 -8.41 -24.71
N SER A 1106 15.97 -8.64 -24.90
CA SER A 1106 15.16 -9.52 -24.05
C SER A 1106 15.49 -11.00 -24.25
N ILE A 1107 15.73 -11.42 -25.50
CA ILE A 1107 16.14 -12.78 -25.85
C ILE A 1107 17.51 -13.09 -25.25
N SER A 1108 18.47 -12.16 -25.35
CA SER A 1108 19.85 -12.34 -24.88
C SER A 1108 19.94 -12.45 -23.35
N ARG A 1109 19.14 -11.67 -22.61
CA ARG A 1109 19.00 -11.82 -21.15
C ARG A 1109 18.53 -13.22 -20.75
N ALA A 1110 17.58 -13.78 -21.49
CA ALA A 1110 17.11 -15.14 -21.25
C ALA A 1110 18.17 -16.19 -21.66
N TYR A 1111 18.97 -15.93 -22.69
CA TYR A 1111 20.02 -16.85 -23.16
C TYR A 1111 21.12 -17.12 -22.14
N PHE A 1112 21.58 -16.11 -21.39
CA PHE A 1112 22.58 -16.30 -20.33
C PHE A 1112 22.18 -17.42 -19.34
N SER A 1113 20.90 -17.48 -18.96
CA SER A 1113 20.38 -18.52 -18.05
C SER A 1113 20.27 -19.90 -18.70
N LYS A 1114 20.33 -20.03 -20.03
CA LYS A 1114 20.38 -21.31 -20.76
C LYS A 1114 21.82 -21.81 -20.93
N ALA A 1115 22.73 -20.93 -21.31
CA ALA A 1115 24.13 -21.26 -21.57
C ALA A 1115 24.96 -21.48 -20.29
N THR A 1116 24.48 -21.00 -19.13
CA THR A 1116 25.18 -21.14 -17.86
C THR A 1116 24.94 -22.51 -17.21
N HIS A 1117 26.01 -23.27 -16.97
CA HIS A 1117 25.94 -24.54 -16.26
C HIS A 1117 25.39 -24.35 -14.83
N PRO A 1118 24.32 -25.09 -14.44
CA PRO A 1118 23.47 -24.71 -13.32
C PRO A 1118 24.14 -24.76 -11.93
N ARG A 1119 25.26 -25.48 -11.77
CA ARG A 1119 26.00 -25.59 -10.49
C ARG A 1119 27.15 -24.59 -10.37
N THR A 1120 28.01 -24.50 -11.39
CA THR A 1120 29.28 -23.75 -11.34
C THR A 1120 29.14 -22.29 -11.77
N GLY A 1121 28.11 -21.94 -12.55
CA GLY A 1121 28.00 -20.61 -13.13
C GLY A 1121 28.85 -20.39 -14.39
N LEU A 1122 29.61 -21.40 -14.82
CA LEU A 1122 30.43 -21.36 -16.04
C LEU A 1122 29.56 -21.46 -17.31
N THR A 1123 29.97 -20.76 -18.38
CA THR A 1123 29.41 -20.84 -19.73
C THR A 1123 30.45 -21.39 -20.71
N PRO A 1124 30.07 -22.06 -21.81
CA PRO A 1124 31.02 -22.39 -22.87
C PRO A 1124 31.46 -21.13 -23.63
N ASP A 1125 32.55 -21.23 -24.40
CA ASP A 1125 32.84 -20.26 -25.47
C ASP A 1125 31.75 -20.32 -26.55
N TYR A 1126 31.43 -21.52 -27.08
CA TYR A 1126 30.45 -21.69 -28.15
C TYR A 1126 29.22 -22.48 -27.68
N ALA A 1127 28.02 -22.01 -28.03
CA ALA A 1127 26.77 -22.69 -27.74
C ALA A 1127 25.73 -22.53 -28.86
N HIS A 1128 24.89 -23.54 -29.00
CA HIS A 1128 23.70 -23.47 -29.85
C HIS A 1128 22.70 -22.46 -29.29
N PHE A 1129 21.81 -21.92 -30.14
CA PHE A 1129 20.79 -20.92 -29.77
C PHE A 1129 19.77 -21.36 -28.67
N ASP A 1130 19.79 -22.64 -28.28
CA ASP A 1130 19.05 -23.19 -27.14
C ASP A 1130 19.84 -23.20 -25.82
N GLY A 1131 21.13 -22.85 -25.84
CA GLY A 1131 22.05 -22.79 -24.71
C GLY A 1131 22.93 -24.03 -24.53
N ARG A 1132 22.77 -25.09 -25.32
CA ARG A 1132 23.64 -26.28 -25.22
C ARG A 1132 25.04 -25.97 -25.77
N PRO A 1133 26.13 -26.40 -25.10
CA PRO A 1133 27.49 -26.24 -25.60
C PRO A 1133 27.65 -26.84 -27.01
N LYS A 1134 28.35 -26.10 -27.87
CA LYS A 1134 28.65 -26.50 -29.25
C LYS A 1134 30.00 -27.21 -29.24
N VAL A 1135 29.96 -28.55 -29.38
CA VAL A 1135 31.17 -29.37 -29.50
C VAL A 1135 31.92 -28.98 -30.78
N LEU A 1136 33.05 -28.30 -30.62
CA LEU A 1136 33.92 -27.82 -31.70
C LEU A 1136 35.28 -27.44 -31.12
N GLU A 1137 36.29 -28.29 -31.34
CA GLU A 1137 37.70 -28.05 -30.95
C GLU A 1137 37.92 -27.73 -29.44
N GLY A 1138 36.93 -28.07 -28.61
CA GLY A 1138 36.94 -27.85 -27.17
C GLY A 1138 36.28 -26.54 -26.72
N HIS A 1139 35.72 -25.74 -27.63
CA HIS A 1139 34.97 -24.52 -27.27
C HIS A 1139 33.60 -24.81 -26.59
N GLU A 1140 33.25 -26.09 -26.41
CA GLU A 1140 32.24 -26.54 -25.45
C GLU A 1140 32.63 -26.32 -23.97
N ASP A 1141 33.89 -25.99 -23.68
CA ASP A 1141 34.42 -25.64 -22.35
C ASP A 1141 34.35 -24.13 -22.05
N PHE A 1142 34.52 -23.75 -20.78
CA PHE A 1142 34.78 -22.37 -20.37
C PHE A 1142 36.24 -22.01 -20.63
N ARG A 1143 36.48 -21.12 -21.60
CA ARG A 1143 37.81 -20.61 -21.94
C ARG A 1143 37.77 -19.08 -22.10
N TYR A 1144 38.67 -18.52 -22.89
CA TYR A 1144 38.96 -17.09 -22.94
C TYR A 1144 37.72 -16.24 -23.24
N ASP A 1145 36.96 -16.59 -24.27
CA ASP A 1145 35.79 -15.82 -24.68
C ASP A 1145 34.71 -15.81 -23.60
N ALA A 1146 34.45 -16.98 -22.99
CA ALA A 1146 33.51 -17.14 -21.88
C ALA A 1146 33.80 -16.24 -20.66
N PHE A 1147 35.02 -15.67 -20.51
CA PHE A 1147 35.34 -14.71 -19.45
C PHE A 1147 34.47 -13.44 -19.51
N ARG A 1148 33.99 -13.03 -20.69
CA ARG A 1148 33.19 -11.79 -20.85
C ARG A 1148 31.70 -12.02 -20.56
N THR A 1149 31.18 -13.23 -20.67
CA THR A 1149 29.74 -13.51 -20.46
C THR A 1149 29.22 -13.01 -19.11
N ALA A 1150 30.04 -13.18 -18.06
CA ALA A 1150 29.74 -12.72 -16.71
C ALA A 1150 29.83 -11.19 -16.53
N VAL A 1151 30.68 -10.53 -17.32
CA VAL A 1151 30.76 -9.07 -17.43
C VAL A 1151 29.44 -8.56 -18.04
N ASN A 1152 29.04 -9.11 -19.19
CA ASN A 1152 27.89 -8.64 -19.96
C ASN A 1152 26.57 -8.69 -19.17
N TRP A 1153 26.28 -9.81 -18.48
CA TRP A 1153 25.04 -9.90 -17.69
C TRP A 1153 25.02 -8.93 -16.50
N SER A 1154 26.20 -8.65 -15.93
CA SER A 1154 26.37 -7.79 -14.76
C SER A 1154 26.27 -6.31 -15.16
N VAL A 1155 26.84 -5.94 -16.30
CA VAL A 1155 26.75 -4.59 -16.88
C VAL A 1155 25.32 -4.29 -17.30
N ASP A 1156 24.62 -5.21 -17.96
CA ASP A 1156 23.21 -5.03 -18.34
C ASP A 1156 22.30 -4.80 -17.12
N GLN A 1157 22.46 -5.62 -16.07
CA GLN A 1157 21.70 -5.44 -14.84
C GLN A 1157 22.07 -4.15 -14.10
N ALA A 1158 23.36 -3.77 -14.04
CA ALA A 1158 23.80 -2.53 -13.41
C ALA A 1158 23.31 -1.28 -14.16
N TRP A 1159 23.34 -1.29 -15.50
CA TRP A 1159 22.93 -0.17 -16.34
C TRP A 1159 21.41 -0.03 -16.45
N TRP A 1160 20.66 -1.13 -16.54
CA TRP A 1160 19.24 -1.10 -16.91
C TRP A 1160 18.28 -1.67 -15.87
N GLY A 1161 18.74 -2.49 -14.92
CA GLY A 1161 17.87 -3.15 -13.93
C GLY A 1161 16.94 -4.23 -14.52
N LYS A 1162 17.18 -4.64 -15.78
CA LYS A 1162 16.29 -5.52 -16.57
C LYS A 1162 16.66 -7.00 -16.56
N ASN A 1163 17.75 -7.39 -15.90
CA ASN A 1163 18.22 -8.77 -15.82
C ASN A 1163 18.46 -9.20 -14.35
N PRO A 1164 17.40 -9.39 -13.55
CA PRO A 1164 17.54 -9.87 -12.18
C PRO A 1164 18.15 -11.28 -12.07
N SER A 1165 18.23 -12.05 -13.17
CA SER A 1165 18.90 -13.36 -13.17
C SER A 1165 20.41 -13.25 -12.94
N ALA A 1166 21.03 -12.14 -13.36
CA ALA A 1166 22.47 -11.86 -13.21
C ALA A 1166 22.99 -12.09 -11.77
N ILE A 1167 22.18 -11.78 -10.76
CA ILE A 1167 22.48 -12.00 -9.34
C ILE A 1167 22.70 -13.49 -9.06
N GLY A 1168 21.75 -14.34 -9.49
CA GLY A 1168 21.83 -15.79 -9.32
C GLY A 1168 22.88 -16.47 -10.19
N LEU A 1169 23.31 -15.84 -11.30
CA LEU A 1169 24.41 -16.33 -12.14
C LEU A 1169 25.77 -15.97 -11.52
N SER A 1170 26.00 -14.69 -11.17
CA SER A 1170 27.23 -14.23 -10.51
C SER A 1170 27.47 -14.91 -9.15
N HIS A 1171 26.43 -15.12 -8.32
CA HIS A 1171 26.60 -15.86 -7.06
C HIS A 1171 27.17 -17.28 -7.29
N LYS A 1172 26.76 -17.98 -8.35
CA LYS A 1172 27.29 -19.33 -8.68
C LYS A 1172 28.73 -19.26 -9.14
N LEU A 1173 29.00 -18.41 -10.13
CA LEU A 1173 30.32 -18.21 -10.73
C LEU A 1173 31.37 -17.85 -9.66
N LEU A 1174 31.04 -16.89 -8.79
CA LEU A 1174 31.94 -16.43 -7.74
C LEU A 1174 32.06 -17.42 -6.59
N ASN A 1175 31.03 -18.23 -6.30
CA ASN A 1175 31.18 -19.36 -5.36
C ASN A 1175 32.09 -20.46 -5.94
N PHE A 1176 31.99 -20.74 -7.24
CA PHE A 1176 32.90 -21.67 -7.91
C PHE A 1176 34.35 -21.19 -7.84
N PHE A 1177 34.62 -19.92 -8.20
CA PHE A 1177 35.97 -19.37 -8.16
C PHE A 1177 36.52 -19.11 -6.75
N ALA A 1178 35.65 -18.84 -5.75
CA ALA A 1178 36.06 -18.76 -4.35
C ALA A 1178 36.47 -20.13 -3.77
N ALA A 1179 35.93 -21.22 -4.31
CA ALA A 1179 36.30 -22.58 -3.92
C ALA A 1179 37.59 -23.11 -4.60
N GLN A 1180 38.14 -22.39 -5.59
CA GLN A 1180 39.38 -22.80 -6.26
C GLN A 1180 40.63 -22.41 -5.46
N LYS A 1181 41.67 -23.24 -5.58
CA LYS A 1181 43.03 -22.89 -5.10
C LYS A 1181 43.51 -21.62 -5.82
N GLN A 1182 43.98 -20.64 -5.05
CA GLN A 1182 44.53 -19.38 -5.60
C GLN A 1182 46.04 -19.49 -5.85
N PRO A 1183 46.58 -18.86 -6.93
CA PRO A 1183 45.84 -18.35 -8.07
C PRO A 1183 45.18 -19.51 -8.85
N TYR A 1184 43.94 -19.31 -9.31
CA TYR A 1184 43.20 -20.37 -10.00
C TYR A 1184 43.62 -20.54 -11.46
N ALA A 1185 43.40 -21.75 -11.99
CA ALA A 1185 43.48 -22.02 -13.42
C ALA A 1185 42.50 -21.12 -14.20
N HIS A 1186 42.68 -20.99 -15.52
CA HIS A 1186 41.80 -20.16 -16.35
C HIS A 1186 40.95 -20.92 -17.37
N LEU A 1187 41.22 -22.21 -17.61
CA LEU A 1187 40.43 -23.06 -18.51
C LEU A 1187 39.73 -24.18 -17.74
N TYR A 1188 38.43 -24.36 -17.96
CA TYR A 1188 37.62 -25.37 -17.25
C TYR A 1188 36.58 -26.03 -18.15
N THR A 1189 36.42 -27.34 -18.00
CA THR A 1189 35.14 -28.00 -18.31
C THR A 1189 34.00 -27.37 -17.51
N LEU A 1190 32.79 -27.32 -18.08
CA LEU A 1190 31.68 -26.59 -17.46
C LEU A 1190 31.24 -27.14 -16.10
N ASP A 1191 31.44 -28.44 -15.83
CA ASP A 1191 31.13 -29.04 -14.54
C ASP A 1191 32.18 -28.77 -13.45
N GLY A 1192 33.33 -28.19 -13.83
CA GLY A 1192 34.28 -27.54 -12.93
C GLY A 1192 35.68 -28.15 -12.87
N LYS A 1193 36.00 -29.18 -13.67
CA LYS A 1193 37.36 -29.74 -13.74
C LYS A 1193 38.28 -28.78 -14.55
N PRO A 1194 39.45 -28.40 -14.02
CA PRO A 1194 40.42 -27.55 -14.73
C PRO A 1194 41.07 -28.30 -15.90
N LEU A 1195 41.43 -27.53 -16.92
CA LEU A 1195 42.07 -28.00 -18.16
C LEU A 1195 43.55 -27.57 -18.25
N ASN A 1196 43.95 -26.56 -17.47
CA ASN A 1196 45.34 -26.13 -17.27
C ASN A 1196 45.59 -25.77 -15.79
N ASP A 1197 46.81 -25.34 -15.46
CA ASP A 1197 47.23 -24.85 -14.15
C ASP A 1197 47.67 -23.37 -14.14
N GLU A 1198 47.68 -22.72 -15.31
CA GLU A 1198 48.02 -21.30 -15.49
C GLU A 1198 46.87 -20.35 -15.10
N PRO A 1199 47.13 -19.18 -14.49
CA PRO A 1199 46.12 -18.13 -14.27
C PRO A 1199 46.08 -17.06 -15.38
N SER A 1200 44.91 -16.45 -15.61
CA SER A 1200 44.73 -15.24 -16.45
C SER A 1200 44.34 -14.04 -15.57
N LYS A 1201 44.92 -12.86 -15.84
CA LYS A 1201 44.52 -11.60 -15.19
C LYS A 1201 43.19 -11.08 -15.72
N GLY A 1202 42.87 -11.35 -16.99
CA GLY A 1202 41.58 -11.08 -17.61
C GLY A 1202 40.45 -11.72 -16.82
N LEU A 1203 40.52 -13.03 -16.55
CA LEU A 1203 39.53 -13.75 -15.74
C LEU A 1203 39.37 -13.18 -14.32
N VAL A 1204 40.48 -12.82 -13.65
CA VAL A 1204 40.42 -12.17 -12.33
C VAL A 1204 39.65 -10.84 -12.39
N SER A 1205 39.88 -10.04 -13.43
CA SER A 1205 39.17 -8.77 -13.63
C SER A 1205 37.70 -8.95 -13.99
N SER A 1206 37.35 -9.95 -14.81
CA SER A 1206 35.95 -10.24 -15.17
C SER A 1206 35.14 -10.72 -13.97
N ASN A 1207 35.72 -11.57 -13.12
CA ASN A 1207 35.12 -11.97 -11.85
C ASN A 1207 34.88 -10.77 -10.91
N ALA A 1208 35.75 -9.76 -10.93
CA ALA A 1208 35.53 -8.52 -10.18
C ALA A 1208 34.39 -7.64 -10.76
N VAL A 1209 34.04 -7.75 -12.04
CA VAL A 1209 32.81 -7.12 -12.59
C VAL A 1209 31.57 -7.95 -12.28
N ALA A 1210 31.66 -9.28 -12.32
CA ALA A 1210 30.58 -10.16 -11.86
C ALA A 1210 30.17 -9.87 -10.40
N ALA A 1211 31.13 -9.40 -9.59
CA ALA A 1211 30.93 -8.98 -8.21
C ALA A 1211 30.05 -7.71 -8.03
N LEU A 1212 29.72 -6.98 -9.10
CA LEU A 1212 28.69 -5.91 -9.05
C LEU A 1212 27.31 -6.43 -8.62
N MET A 1213 27.07 -7.73 -8.79
CA MET A 1213 25.76 -8.38 -8.59
C MET A 1213 25.60 -9.08 -7.23
N VAL A 1214 26.63 -9.10 -6.37
CA VAL A 1214 26.64 -9.82 -5.09
C VAL A 1214 26.86 -8.87 -3.90
N ASP A 1215 26.82 -9.42 -2.67
CA ASP A 1215 27.04 -8.68 -1.42
C ASP A 1215 28.52 -8.29 -1.18
N GLU A 1216 28.75 -7.40 -0.20
CA GLU A 1216 30.10 -6.91 0.13
C GLU A 1216 31.09 -8.04 0.48
N ALA A 1217 30.63 -9.11 1.14
CA ALA A 1217 31.51 -10.17 1.63
C ALA A 1217 31.94 -11.13 0.51
N GLN A 1218 31.04 -11.50 -0.41
CA GLN A 1218 31.42 -12.26 -1.60
C GLN A 1218 32.17 -11.41 -2.62
N ALA A 1219 31.90 -10.10 -2.72
CA ALA A 1219 32.58 -9.21 -3.67
C ALA A 1219 34.03 -8.86 -3.27
N ALA A 1220 34.30 -8.68 -1.98
CA ALA A 1220 35.59 -8.19 -1.49
C ALA A 1220 36.83 -8.98 -1.97
N PRO A 1221 36.87 -10.33 -1.99
CA PRO A 1221 38.05 -11.06 -2.46
C PRO A 1221 38.42 -10.74 -3.91
N PHE A 1222 37.42 -10.75 -4.82
CA PHE A 1222 37.64 -10.54 -6.26
C PHE A 1222 38.04 -9.09 -6.58
N VAL A 1223 37.36 -8.11 -5.98
CA VAL A 1223 37.65 -6.69 -6.22
C VAL A 1223 39.01 -6.29 -5.63
N ASN A 1224 39.40 -6.83 -4.46
CA ASN A 1224 40.73 -6.60 -3.91
C ASN A 1224 41.82 -7.29 -4.76
N ALA A 1225 41.61 -8.54 -5.20
CA ALA A 1225 42.54 -9.25 -6.06
C ALA A 1225 42.77 -8.50 -7.38
N PHE A 1226 41.70 -7.99 -8.00
CA PHE A 1226 41.78 -7.20 -9.21
C PHE A 1226 42.45 -5.84 -8.99
N TRP A 1227 42.13 -5.10 -7.92
CA TRP A 1227 42.78 -3.81 -7.63
C TRP A 1227 44.29 -3.95 -7.40
N ALA A 1228 44.75 -5.10 -6.91
CA ALA A 1228 46.16 -5.43 -6.75
C ALA A 1228 46.89 -5.71 -8.09
N LEU A 1229 46.19 -5.83 -9.24
CA LEU A 1229 46.82 -6.09 -10.53
C LEU A 1229 47.30 -4.81 -11.24
N ASP A 1230 48.53 -4.84 -11.71
CA ASP A 1230 49.06 -3.86 -12.65
C ASP A 1230 48.95 -4.35 -14.10
N ALA A 1231 48.86 -3.36 -15.01
CA ALA A 1231 48.70 -3.55 -16.44
C ALA A 1231 49.72 -4.56 -16.98
N PRO A 1232 49.30 -5.52 -17.84
CA PRO A 1232 50.17 -6.60 -18.27
C PRO A 1232 51.24 -6.13 -19.26
N THR A 1233 52.33 -6.88 -19.33
CA THR A 1233 53.51 -6.64 -20.16
C THR A 1233 53.98 -7.94 -20.80
N GLY A 1234 54.93 -7.87 -21.73
CA GLY A 1234 55.41 -9.04 -22.47
C GLY A 1234 54.38 -9.56 -23.49
N LYS A 1235 54.49 -10.84 -23.90
CA LYS A 1235 53.75 -11.40 -25.05
C LYS A 1235 52.22 -11.30 -24.91
N TRP A 1236 51.65 -11.81 -23.80
CA TRP A 1236 50.21 -12.03 -23.66
C TRP A 1236 49.41 -10.80 -23.17
N ARG A 1237 49.98 -9.60 -23.28
CA ARG A 1237 49.40 -8.37 -22.72
C ARG A 1237 48.18 -7.80 -23.46
N TYR A 1238 47.91 -8.27 -24.68
CA TYR A 1238 46.77 -7.83 -25.51
C TYR A 1238 45.42 -8.11 -24.82
N TYR A 1239 45.04 -9.38 -24.71
CA TYR A 1239 43.70 -9.77 -24.24
C TYR A 1239 43.47 -9.43 -22.77
N ASP A 1240 44.38 -9.90 -21.91
CA ASP A 1240 44.38 -9.60 -20.47
C ASP A 1240 44.40 -8.09 -20.20
N GLY A 1241 45.06 -7.28 -21.04
CA GLY A 1241 45.20 -5.83 -20.86
C GLY A 1241 43.94 -5.05 -21.22
N LEU A 1242 43.32 -5.37 -22.36
CA LEU A 1242 42.06 -4.77 -22.78
C LEU A 1242 40.93 -5.10 -21.79
N LEU A 1243 40.81 -6.37 -21.38
CA LEU A 1243 39.83 -6.79 -20.38
C LEU A 1243 40.04 -6.07 -19.04
N GLN A 1244 41.26 -6.07 -18.49
CA GLN A 1244 41.53 -5.38 -17.22
C GLN A 1244 41.21 -3.88 -17.28
N PHE A 1245 41.50 -3.19 -18.39
CA PHE A 1245 41.22 -1.76 -18.49
C PHE A 1245 39.71 -1.49 -18.56
N MET A 1246 38.96 -2.27 -19.35
CA MET A 1246 37.50 -2.15 -19.45
C MET A 1246 36.81 -2.51 -18.12
N ASN A 1247 37.25 -3.60 -17.49
CA ASN A 1247 36.75 -4.06 -16.19
C ASN A 1247 37.07 -3.06 -15.06
N LEU A 1248 38.19 -2.32 -15.14
CA LEU A 1248 38.52 -1.29 -14.16
C LEU A 1248 37.58 -0.09 -14.26
N LEU A 1249 37.16 0.29 -15.48
CA LEU A 1249 36.12 1.30 -15.70
C LEU A 1249 34.76 0.82 -15.16
N HIS A 1250 34.43 -0.47 -15.30
CA HIS A 1250 33.19 -1.04 -14.75
C HIS A 1250 33.14 -0.99 -13.22
N VAL A 1251 34.12 -1.57 -12.50
CA VAL A 1251 34.08 -1.65 -11.02
C VAL A 1251 34.22 -0.30 -10.31
N THR A 1252 34.67 0.73 -11.02
CA THR A 1252 34.81 2.11 -10.52
C THR A 1252 33.66 3.04 -10.92
N GLY A 1253 32.64 2.54 -11.61
CA GLY A 1253 31.48 3.34 -12.05
C GLY A 1253 31.80 4.37 -13.15
N ARG A 1254 32.93 4.18 -13.87
CA ARG A 1254 33.39 5.08 -14.92
C ARG A 1254 33.07 4.61 -16.34
N PHE A 1255 32.70 3.34 -16.53
CA PHE A 1255 32.13 2.83 -17.78
C PHE A 1255 30.63 3.19 -17.89
N LYS A 1256 30.28 4.11 -18.78
CA LYS A 1256 28.95 4.75 -18.86
C LYS A 1256 28.29 4.56 -20.22
N ALA A 1257 26.95 4.55 -20.24
CA ALA A 1257 26.15 4.38 -21.45
C ALA A 1257 26.15 5.61 -22.37
N TRP A 1258 26.40 6.80 -21.78
CA TRP A 1258 26.65 8.09 -22.42
C TRP A 1258 27.49 8.95 -21.46
#